data_AF-A0AA37MB76-F1
#
_entry.id   AF-A0AA37MB76-F1
#
_cell.length_a   1.000
_cell.length_b   1.000
_cell.length_c   1.000
_cell.angle_alpha   90.00
_cell.angle_beta   90.00
_cell.angle_gamma   90.00
#
_symmetry.space_group_name_H-M   'P 1'
#
loop_
_entity.id
_entity.type
_entity.pdbx_description
1 polymer ?
#
loop_
_entity_poly.entity_id
_entity_poly.type
_entity_poly.pdbx_seq_one_letter_code
_entity_poly.pdbx_strand_id
1 'polypeptide(L)'
;MPLHDDDLARNARALDFHWRVSDDLVAAAGLPKFSRSKINRAMASILAALALASDSDRPYVSYSRSRDFYAAQGRYEGTDYSYASVLQSVDELARLGLIEEIRSKPGAHLTHGMQSRVRASDRLVEILAEQPVEYLGSRCPLVLKDEDGTRIDYEDTPETRRLTREIGGLNRFLNSFSIDVSASASPDDWQRTTHHVRARKVKDGVETWVCARLTPQIDLYRVFSRGGFRQGGRIYGGFWEGLPKARRLELLINGEVCIEQDYASLHPRLLYGLRGERMPAEFDCYALPYYERWVGKLALNIALNAATLNAAAGALMEKGRQKKADGSPVWPYGWAETRRIIDQVIDHNPTIAGYIGSDAGVSLMAIDARMALDVLKACEKARLPALPVHDSFLAPEGRKDELKSIMSDVLEGTLDRISSFPTKGSRRDSMGETIQMIRYRETAPAEPVVTPAAVPVVTSPSEVVGVSPAVVETVLPEARVAFRPVVRPLPPRMAALPPVVAAPLPVAVEVSLPAPVTPPCPVAAPAGPVPSAPRVGLPAFLAALLPVVAPEAPPEPAVSHGPSLRFFPALGGLRVSVPPAEVDPEDVPPPVRPPAPPVVAAPPPEPILVSLAPASGMLPAALPRPPEPRTKEERIQLFGDIIAQSRAKRSLVELGHADARMAELRAMAKKERRVR
;
A
#
# COMPACT_ATOMS: atom_id res chain seq x y z
N MET A 1 11.48 -29.53 4.36
CA MET A 1 11.97 -28.14 4.37
C MET A 1 12.44 -27.80 5.77
N PRO A 2 13.60 -27.14 5.92
CA PRO A 2 13.91 -26.35 7.11
C PRO A 2 12.78 -25.35 7.38
N LEU A 3 12.50 -25.04 8.65
CA LEU A 3 11.45 -24.07 9.02
C LEU A 3 11.70 -22.67 8.41
N HIS A 4 12.96 -22.32 8.15
CA HIS A 4 13.35 -21.05 7.55
C HIS A 4 12.92 -20.95 6.06
N ASP A 5 13.09 -22.02 5.27
CA ASP A 5 12.67 -22.04 3.86
C ASP A 5 11.14 -21.92 3.73
N ASP A 6 10.39 -22.54 4.65
CA ASP A 6 8.93 -22.44 4.67
C ASP A 6 8.45 -20.98 4.90
N ASP A 7 9.14 -20.19 5.73
CA ASP A 7 8.79 -18.78 5.96
C ASP A 7 9.26 -17.84 4.84
N LEU A 8 10.39 -18.13 4.18
CA LEU A 8 10.78 -17.44 2.95
C LEU A 8 9.80 -17.75 1.80
N ALA A 9 9.38 -19.01 1.65
CA ALA A 9 8.40 -19.44 0.65
C ALA A 9 6.99 -18.89 0.89
N ARG A 10 6.61 -18.57 2.13
CA ARG A 10 5.37 -17.85 2.47
C ARG A 10 5.39 -16.38 2.04
N ASN A 11 6.56 -15.75 2.03
CA ASN A 11 6.74 -14.33 1.69
C ASN A 11 7.16 -14.09 0.23
N ALA A 12 6.89 -15.06 -0.66
CA ALA A 12 7.23 -15.02 -2.07
C ALA A 12 6.69 -13.77 -2.79
N ARG A 13 7.47 -13.28 -3.76
CA ARG A 13 7.11 -12.14 -4.62
C ARG A 13 6.12 -12.59 -5.69
N ALA A 14 5.10 -11.80 -6.00
CA ALA A 14 4.21 -12.12 -7.12
C ALA A 14 5.00 -12.07 -8.46
N LEU A 15 4.79 -13.05 -9.34
CA LEU A 15 5.33 -13.01 -10.69
C LEU A 15 4.72 -11.82 -11.45
N ASP A 16 5.55 -10.81 -11.75
CA ASP A 16 5.22 -9.65 -12.59
C ASP A 16 5.99 -9.71 -13.92
N PHE A 17 5.44 -9.06 -14.95
CA PHE A 17 6.00 -9.00 -16.31
C PHE A 17 6.49 -7.57 -16.64
N HIS A 18 6.98 -6.86 -15.62
CA HIS A 18 7.56 -5.51 -15.76
C HIS A 18 9.05 -5.53 -16.08
N TRP A 19 9.67 -6.70 -16.14
CA TRP A 19 11.09 -6.90 -16.44
C TRP A 19 11.27 -8.06 -17.42
N ARG A 20 12.36 -8.07 -18.19
CA ARG A 20 12.79 -9.21 -19.02
C ARG A 20 14.32 -9.30 -19.06
N VAL A 21 14.85 -10.49 -19.32
CA VAL A 21 16.26 -10.67 -19.73
C VAL A 21 16.39 -10.50 -21.25
N SER A 22 17.61 -10.33 -21.75
CA SER A 22 17.89 -10.33 -23.19
C SER A 22 17.64 -11.70 -23.84
N ASP A 23 17.32 -11.71 -25.14
CA ASP A 23 17.21 -12.95 -25.93
C ASP A 23 18.54 -13.71 -26.01
N ASP A 24 19.67 -12.99 -25.85
CA ASP A 24 21.01 -13.55 -25.78
C ASP A 24 21.24 -14.35 -24.50
N LEU A 25 20.74 -13.88 -23.35
CA LEU A 25 20.81 -14.64 -22.11
C LEU A 25 19.96 -15.91 -22.18
N VAL A 26 18.77 -15.84 -22.79
CA VAL A 26 17.94 -17.04 -23.02
C VAL A 26 18.70 -18.08 -23.87
N ALA A 27 19.46 -17.62 -24.88
CA ALA A 27 20.30 -18.49 -25.70
C ALA A 27 21.53 -19.01 -24.93
N ALA A 28 22.23 -18.16 -24.16
CA ALA A 28 23.41 -18.52 -23.38
C ALA A 28 23.11 -19.52 -22.25
N ALA A 29 21.92 -19.42 -21.64
CA ALA A 29 21.41 -20.38 -20.68
C ALA A 29 21.07 -21.77 -21.31
N GLY A 30 21.24 -21.94 -22.62
CA GLY A 30 20.95 -23.17 -23.35
C GLY A 30 19.46 -23.51 -23.40
N LEU A 31 18.57 -22.54 -23.16
CA LEU A 31 17.14 -22.76 -23.10
C LEU A 31 16.58 -22.97 -24.52
N PRO A 32 15.72 -23.98 -24.73
CA PRO A 32 15.14 -24.20 -26.04
C PRO A 32 14.22 -23.04 -26.42
N LYS A 33 14.46 -22.44 -27.59
CA LYS A 33 13.53 -21.45 -28.17
C LYS A 33 12.26 -22.18 -28.61
N PHE A 34 11.14 -21.84 -27.99
CA PHE A 34 9.83 -22.33 -28.41
C PHE A 34 9.45 -21.70 -29.76
N SER A 35 8.73 -22.44 -30.60
CA SER A 35 8.19 -21.92 -31.87
C SER A 35 7.22 -20.76 -31.70
N ARG A 36 6.62 -20.60 -30.51
CA ARG A 36 5.70 -19.51 -30.18
C ARG A 36 6.45 -18.41 -29.43
N SER A 37 6.66 -17.27 -30.10
CA SER A 37 7.33 -16.08 -29.52
C SER A 37 6.75 -15.63 -28.17
N LYS A 38 5.44 -15.82 -27.96
CA LYS A 38 4.75 -15.59 -26.68
C LYS A 38 5.37 -16.34 -25.49
N ILE A 39 5.79 -17.59 -25.70
CA ILE A 39 6.40 -18.40 -24.63
C ILE A 39 7.82 -17.90 -24.37
N ASN A 40 8.58 -17.57 -25.41
CA ASN A 40 9.94 -17.02 -25.27
C ASN A 40 9.94 -15.70 -24.48
N ARG A 41 8.98 -14.79 -24.75
CA ARG A 41 8.84 -13.55 -23.97
C ARG A 41 8.43 -13.82 -22.51
N ALA A 42 7.55 -14.78 -22.27
CA ALA A 42 7.19 -15.19 -20.90
C ALA A 42 8.37 -15.81 -20.14
N MET A 43 9.16 -16.66 -20.81
CA MET A 43 10.41 -17.22 -20.28
C MET A 43 11.38 -16.09 -19.90
N ALA A 44 11.60 -15.11 -20.78
CA ALA A 44 12.48 -13.97 -20.50
C ALA A 44 12.01 -13.13 -19.30
N SER A 45 10.69 -12.94 -19.13
CA SER A 45 10.15 -12.26 -17.94
C SER A 45 10.27 -13.09 -16.66
N ILE A 46 10.07 -14.41 -16.73
CA ILE A 46 10.22 -15.33 -15.59
C ILE A 46 11.68 -15.38 -15.12
N LEU A 47 12.64 -15.42 -16.05
CA LEU A 47 14.08 -15.36 -15.73
C LEU A 47 14.44 -14.04 -15.04
N ALA A 48 13.92 -12.90 -15.51
CA ALA A 48 14.13 -11.62 -14.84
C ALA A 48 13.50 -11.59 -13.44
N ALA A 49 12.28 -12.11 -13.28
CA ALA A 49 11.65 -12.22 -11.96
C ALA A 49 12.45 -13.11 -10.98
N LEU A 50 13.09 -14.17 -11.48
CA LEU A 50 13.96 -15.06 -10.70
C LEU A 50 15.31 -14.39 -10.35
N ALA A 51 15.93 -13.65 -11.27
CA ALA A 51 17.12 -12.83 -11.00
C ALA A 51 16.83 -11.80 -9.89
N LEU A 52 15.74 -11.06 -10.03
CA LEU A 52 15.29 -10.08 -9.03
C LEU A 52 14.88 -10.71 -7.70
N ALA A 53 14.42 -11.95 -7.68
CA ALA A 53 14.08 -12.64 -6.43
C ALA A 53 15.33 -13.13 -5.70
N SER A 54 16.28 -13.77 -6.41
CA SER A 54 17.55 -14.25 -5.85
C SER A 54 18.44 -13.11 -5.32
N ASP A 55 18.40 -11.94 -5.95
CA ASP A 55 19.06 -10.69 -5.49
C ASP A 55 18.36 -10.02 -4.29
N SER A 56 17.48 -10.71 -3.55
CA SER A 56 16.59 -10.08 -2.56
C SER A 56 16.37 -10.87 -1.27
N ASP A 57 15.63 -10.26 -0.33
CA ASP A 57 15.16 -10.89 0.91
C ASP A 57 14.10 -11.98 0.71
N ARG A 58 13.62 -12.18 -0.53
CA ARG A 58 12.52 -13.09 -0.88
C ARG A 58 12.90 -13.86 -2.15
N PRO A 59 13.65 -14.97 -2.03
CA PRO A 59 14.17 -15.72 -3.17
C PRO A 59 13.09 -16.45 -3.98
N TYR A 60 11.87 -16.56 -3.45
CA TYR A 60 10.75 -17.22 -4.12
C TYR A 60 9.86 -16.25 -4.90
N VAL A 61 9.46 -16.68 -6.10
CA VAL A 61 8.42 -16.07 -6.93
C VAL A 61 7.17 -16.95 -6.91
N SER A 62 6.01 -16.38 -6.55
CA SER A 62 4.72 -17.06 -6.55
C SER A 62 4.00 -16.92 -7.88
N TYR A 63 3.40 -18.01 -8.36
CA TYR A 63 2.63 -18.05 -9.59
C TYR A 63 1.48 -19.06 -9.49
N SER A 64 0.42 -18.84 -10.27
CA SER A 64 -0.75 -19.71 -10.25
C SER A 64 -0.60 -20.91 -11.17
N ARG A 65 -1.10 -22.08 -10.73
CA ARG A 65 -1.33 -23.26 -11.57
C ARG A 65 -2.84 -23.46 -11.90
N SER A 66 -3.67 -22.44 -11.71
CA SER A 66 -5.09 -22.43 -12.14
C SER A 66 -5.28 -21.66 -13.45
N ARG A 67 -6.14 -22.14 -14.35
CA ARG A 67 -6.50 -21.43 -15.59
C ARG A 67 -7.31 -20.17 -15.32
N ASP A 68 -8.22 -20.23 -14.36
CA ASP A 68 -9.18 -19.15 -14.06
C ASP A 68 -8.47 -17.89 -13.58
N PHE A 69 -7.36 -18.04 -12.86
CA PHE A 69 -6.49 -16.94 -12.44
C PHE A 69 -5.99 -16.11 -13.64
N TYR A 70 -5.51 -16.76 -14.71
CA TYR A 70 -4.99 -16.04 -15.88
C TYR A 70 -6.10 -15.49 -16.79
N ALA A 71 -7.33 -16.01 -16.69
CA ALA A 71 -8.46 -15.49 -17.46
C ALA A 71 -8.86 -14.05 -17.05
N ALA A 72 -8.47 -13.62 -15.85
CA ALA A 72 -8.86 -12.33 -15.26
C ALA A 72 -7.78 -11.23 -15.29
N GLN A 73 -6.54 -11.51 -15.76
CA GLN A 73 -5.38 -10.63 -15.53
C GLN A 73 -4.79 -9.97 -16.80
N GLY A 74 -5.49 -10.02 -17.94
CA GLY A 74 -4.93 -9.60 -19.24
C GLY A 74 -4.44 -8.15 -19.31
N ARG A 75 -5.06 -7.23 -18.54
CA ARG A 75 -4.72 -5.79 -18.51
C ARG A 75 -3.39 -5.48 -17.81
N TYR A 76 -3.12 -6.10 -16.66
CA TYR A 76 -2.03 -5.69 -15.77
C TYR A 76 -0.66 -6.25 -16.17
N GLU A 77 -0.53 -7.58 -16.27
CA GLU A 77 0.73 -8.23 -16.64
C GLU A 77 0.89 -8.40 -18.17
N GLY A 78 -0.18 -8.17 -18.94
CA GLY A 78 -0.19 -8.20 -20.40
C GLY A 78 -0.45 -9.58 -21.00
N THR A 79 -0.61 -9.64 -22.32
CA THR A 79 -1.07 -10.86 -23.01
C THR A 79 -0.12 -12.04 -22.89
N ASP A 80 1.19 -11.81 -22.75
CA ASP A 80 2.21 -12.84 -22.55
C ASP A 80 2.08 -13.57 -21.20
N TYR A 81 1.46 -12.94 -20.20
CA TYR A 81 1.14 -13.55 -18.91
C TYR A 81 -0.12 -14.42 -19.02
N SER A 82 0.06 -15.70 -19.33
CA SER A 82 -1.05 -16.63 -19.51
C SER A 82 -0.73 -18.03 -19.02
N TYR A 83 -1.76 -18.80 -18.67
CA TYR A 83 -1.61 -20.17 -18.17
C TYR A 83 -0.66 -21.01 -19.03
N ALA A 84 -0.81 -20.98 -20.36
CA ALA A 84 0.02 -21.82 -21.24
C ALA A 84 1.49 -21.37 -21.29
N SER A 85 1.74 -20.06 -21.35
CA SER A 85 3.10 -19.52 -21.46
C SER A 85 3.87 -19.58 -20.15
N VAL A 86 3.23 -19.28 -19.01
CA VAL A 86 3.87 -19.38 -17.69
C VAL A 86 4.16 -20.84 -17.34
N LEU A 87 3.19 -21.75 -17.45
CA LEU A 87 3.38 -23.15 -17.08
C LEU A 87 4.41 -23.86 -17.97
N GLN A 88 4.40 -23.63 -19.30
CA GLN A 88 5.40 -24.25 -20.17
C GLN A 88 6.81 -23.72 -19.91
N SER A 89 6.95 -22.44 -19.55
CA SER A 89 8.26 -21.89 -19.18
C SER A 89 8.75 -22.46 -17.84
N VAL A 90 7.89 -22.53 -16.82
CA VAL A 90 8.23 -23.08 -15.50
C VAL A 90 8.52 -24.58 -15.57
N ASP A 91 7.65 -25.37 -16.21
CA ASP A 91 7.83 -26.81 -16.31
C ASP A 91 9.12 -27.16 -17.12
N GLU A 92 9.53 -26.34 -18.10
CA GLU A 92 10.80 -26.49 -18.83
C GLU A 92 12.03 -26.09 -18.01
N LEU A 93 11.99 -24.97 -17.28
CA LEU A 93 13.07 -24.59 -16.35
C LEU A 93 13.29 -25.65 -15.26
N ALA A 94 12.19 -26.25 -14.77
CA ALA A 94 12.25 -27.35 -13.82
C ALA A 94 12.85 -28.61 -14.45
N ARG A 95 12.49 -28.95 -15.70
CA ARG A 95 13.06 -30.07 -16.46
C ARG A 95 14.57 -29.94 -16.65
N LEU A 96 15.08 -28.71 -16.78
CA LEU A 96 16.50 -28.40 -16.93
C LEU A 96 17.27 -28.29 -15.59
N GLY A 97 16.59 -28.41 -14.44
CA GLY A 97 17.20 -28.27 -13.12
C GLY A 97 17.61 -26.84 -12.76
N LEU A 98 17.04 -25.84 -13.43
CA LEU A 98 17.38 -24.42 -13.26
C LEU A 98 16.53 -23.72 -12.17
N ILE A 99 15.45 -24.36 -11.72
CA ILE A 99 14.60 -23.84 -10.63
C ILE A 99 14.22 -24.94 -9.65
N GLU A 100 13.93 -24.53 -8.43
CA GLU A 100 13.29 -25.37 -7.41
C GLU A 100 11.83 -24.98 -7.26
N GLU A 101 10.90 -25.95 -7.34
CA GLU A 101 9.46 -25.70 -7.31
C GLU A 101 8.79 -26.25 -6.05
N ILE A 102 8.08 -25.39 -5.32
CA ILE A 102 7.18 -25.78 -4.23
C ILE A 102 5.73 -25.69 -4.74
N ARG A 103 5.15 -26.83 -5.11
CA ARG A 103 3.77 -26.93 -5.61
C ARG A 103 2.75 -26.80 -4.47
N SER A 104 1.79 -25.88 -4.64
CA SER A 104 0.63 -25.80 -3.73
C SER A 104 -0.40 -26.87 -4.04
N LYS A 105 -1.05 -27.42 -3.00
CA LYS A 105 -2.23 -28.29 -3.17
C LYS A 105 -3.38 -27.49 -3.84
N PRO A 106 -4.24 -28.13 -4.65
CA PRO A 106 -5.48 -27.51 -5.13
C PRO A 106 -6.28 -26.89 -3.97
N GLY A 107 -6.81 -25.69 -4.16
CA GLY A 107 -7.53 -24.95 -3.11
C GLY A 107 -6.67 -24.31 -2.01
N ALA A 108 -5.35 -24.49 -1.98
CA ALA A 108 -4.47 -23.86 -0.98
C ALA A 108 -4.53 -22.31 -1.00
N HIS A 109 -4.79 -21.71 -2.16
CA HIS A 109 -4.97 -20.27 -2.31
C HIS A 109 -6.29 -19.76 -1.70
N LEU A 110 -7.36 -20.57 -1.70
CA LEU A 110 -8.65 -20.22 -1.09
C LEU A 110 -8.64 -20.37 0.44
N THR A 111 -7.74 -21.21 0.96
CA THR A 111 -7.73 -21.61 2.38
C THR A 111 -6.61 -20.93 3.18
N HIS A 112 -5.48 -20.63 2.55
CA HIS A 112 -4.29 -20.06 3.19
C HIS A 112 -3.61 -18.97 2.35
N GLY A 113 -4.21 -18.51 1.24
CA GLY A 113 -3.60 -17.55 0.30
C GLY A 113 -2.45 -18.11 -0.57
N MET A 114 -2.07 -19.37 -0.40
CA MET A 114 -0.82 -19.93 -0.93
C MET A 114 -0.93 -20.45 -2.39
N GLN A 115 -0.38 -19.71 -3.35
CA GLN A 115 -0.09 -20.17 -4.73
C GLN A 115 1.18 -21.03 -4.81
N SER A 116 1.49 -21.62 -5.98
CA SER A 116 2.77 -22.35 -6.14
C SER A 116 3.94 -21.37 -6.19
N ARG A 117 5.14 -21.80 -5.78
CA ARG A 117 6.33 -20.93 -5.72
C ARG A 117 7.52 -21.59 -6.39
N VAL A 118 8.39 -20.78 -6.98
CA VAL A 118 9.67 -21.20 -7.58
C VAL A 118 10.80 -20.29 -7.11
N ARG A 119 12.00 -20.82 -6.95
CA ARG A 119 13.23 -20.03 -6.83
C ARG A 119 14.26 -20.48 -7.86
N ALA A 120 15.23 -19.63 -8.19
CA ALA A 120 16.38 -20.04 -8.98
C ALA A 120 17.18 -21.10 -8.22
N SER A 121 17.71 -22.10 -8.92
CA SER A 121 18.79 -22.94 -8.38
C SER A 121 20.12 -22.18 -8.43
N ASP A 122 21.12 -22.61 -7.65
CA ASP A 122 22.44 -21.96 -7.61
C ASP A 122 23.04 -21.82 -9.02
N ARG A 123 22.93 -22.87 -9.85
CA ARG A 123 23.32 -22.84 -11.27
C ARG A 123 22.61 -21.76 -12.08
N LEU A 124 21.32 -21.50 -11.83
CA LEU A 124 20.62 -20.41 -12.50
C LEU A 124 21.02 -19.05 -11.94
N VAL A 125 21.31 -18.93 -10.64
CA VAL A 125 21.86 -17.70 -10.05
C VAL A 125 23.21 -17.36 -10.69
N GLU A 126 24.10 -18.34 -10.89
CA GLU A 126 25.36 -18.17 -11.62
C GLU A 126 25.15 -17.73 -13.08
N ILE A 127 24.19 -18.32 -13.80
CA ILE A 127 23.86 -17.94 -15.19
C ILE A 127 23.28 -16.52 -15.28
N LEU A 128 22.49 -16.11 -14.29
CA LEU A 128 21.86 -14.78 -14.23
C LEU A 128 22.79 -13.71 -13.63
N ALA A 129 23.92 -14.09 -13.02
CA ALA A 129 24.89 -13.16 -12.46
C ALA A 129 25.45 -12.23 -13.54
N GLU A 130 25.57 -10.94 -13.20
CA GLU A 130 26.05 -9.86 -14.08
C GLU A 130 25.19 -9.59 -15.33
N GLN A 131 24.07 -10.29 -15.51
CA GLN A 131 23.24 -10.15 -16.71
C GLN A 131 22.28 -8.95 -16.63
N PRO A 132 22.15 -8.14 -17.70
CA PRO A 132 21.24 -7.02 -17.70
C PRO A 132 19.78 -7.49 -17.76
N VAL A 133 19.00 -7.15 -16.74
CA VAL A 133 17.53 -7.17 -16.79
C VAL A 133 17.00 -5.83 -17.28
N GLU A 134 16.23 -5.85 -18.35
CA GLU A 134 15.57 -4.68 -18.93
C GLU A 134 14.27 -4.40 -18.19
N TYR A 135 14.08 -3.16 -17.74
CA TYR A 135 12.82 -2.70 -17.16
C TYR A 135 11.85 -2.25 -18.26
N LEU A 136 10.68 -2.88 -18.31
CA LEU A 136 9.62 -2.62 -19.28
C LEU A 136 8.58 -1.59 -18.79
N GLY A 137 8.64 -1.21 -17.51
CA GLY A 137 7.59 -0.42 -16.85
C GLY A 137 6.36 -1.24 -16.44
N SER A 138 5.52 -0.64 -15.61
CA SER A 138 4.14 -1.06 -15.40
C SER A 138 3.34 -0.84 -16.68
N ARG A 139 2.58 -1.85 -17.09
CA ARG A 139 1.66 -1.73 -18.24
C ARG A 139 0.44 -0.88 -17.92
N CYS A 140 0.13 -0.71 -16.63
CA CYS A 140 -1.09 -0.07 -16.16
C CYS A 140 -0.79 0.94 -15.05
N PRO A 141 -0.86 2.25 -15.35
CA PRO A 141 -0.64 3.29 -14.36
C PRO A 141 -1.86 3.52 -13.45
N LEU A 142 -2.97 2.81 -13.68
CA LEU A 142 -4.12 2.72 -12.78
C LEU A 142 -4.37 1.24 -12.47
N VAL A 143 -4.57 0.92 -11.20
CA VAL A 143 -4.94 -0.41 -10.71
C VAL A 143 -6.30 -0.31 -10.03
N LEU A 144 -7.29 -1.04 -10.54
CA LEU A 144 -8.61 -1.10 -9.93
C LEU A 144 -8.76 -2.38 -9.12
N LYS A 145 -9.26 -2.25 -7.89
CA LYS A 145 -9.62 -3.37 -7.03
C LYS A 145 -11.11 -3.38 -6.74
N ASP A 146 -11.71 -4.57 -6.61
CA ASP A 146 -13.09 -4.77 -6.17
C ASP A 146 -13.29 -4.56 -4.66
N GLU A 147 -14.39 -5.09 -4.11
CA GLU A 147 -14.68 -5.02 -2.68
C GLU A 147 -13.82 -5.95 -1.82
N ASP A 148 -13.37 -7.08 -2.36
CA ASP A 148 -12.49 -8.05 -1.69
C ASP A 148 -11.00 -7.66 -1.79
N GLY A 149 -10.70 -6.61 -2.54
CA GLY A 149 -9.33 -6.13 -2.78
C GLY A 149 -8.61 -6.84 -3.93
N THR A 150 -9.33 -7.68 -4.70
CA THR A 150 -8.82 -8.38 -5.88
C THR A 150 -8.75 -7.41 -7.05
N ARG A 151 -7.71 -7.53 -7.89
CA ARG A 151 -7.57 -6.69 -9.09
C ARG A 151 -8.62 -7.09 -10.14
N ILE A 152 -9.31 -6.11 -10.69
CA ILE A 152 -10.32 -6.28 -11.75
C ILE A 152 -10.00 -5.41 -12.97
N ASP A 153 -10.55 -5.77 -14.11
CA ASP A 153 -10.45 -5.00 -15.35
C ASP A 153 -11.40 -3.77 -15.33
N TYR A 154 -11.20 -2.82 -16.24
CA TYR A 154 -12.00 -1.61 -16.40
C TYR A 154 -12.02 -1.12 -17.85
N GLU A 155 -12.97 -0.27 -18.22
CA GLU A 155 -13.04 0.33 -19.55
C GLU A 155 -12.24 1.64 -19.67
N ASP A 156 -11.67 1.90 -20.84
CA ASP A 156 -10.88 3.10 -21.14
C ASP A 156 -11.78 4.32 -21.42
N THR A 157 -12.43 4.85 -20.39
CA THR A 157 -13.28 6.04 -20.41
C THR A 157 -12.46 7.35 -20.54
N PRO A 158 -13.10 8.50 -20.86
CA PRO A 158 -12.42 9.82 -20.82
C PRO A 158 -11.82 10.16 -19.46
N GLU A 159 -12.41 9.65 -18.37
CA GLU A 159 -11.88 9.80 -17.00
C GLU A 159 -10.61 8.97 -16.79
N THR A 160 -10.60 7.68 -17.11
CA THR A 160 -9.39 6.85 -16.93
C THR A 160 -8.25 7.37 -17.82
N ARG A 161 -8.54 7.81 -19.05
CA ARG A 161 -7.56 8.49 -19.92
C ARG A 161 -7.07 9.82 -19.36
N ARG A 162 -7.86 10.54 -18.54
CA ARG A 162 -7.39 11.72 -17.81
C ARG A 162 -6.46 11.30 -16.67
N LEU A 163 -6.87 10.36 -15.83
CA LEU A 163 -6.09 9.88 -14.68
C LEU A 163 -4.73 9.33 -15.13
N THR A 164 -4.70 8.55 -16.22
CA THR A 164 -3.48 8.05 -16.88
C THR A 164 -2.56 9.19 -17.37
N ARG A 165 -3.11 10.26 -17.95
CA ARG A 165 -2.31 11.43 -18.36
C ARG A 165 -1.78 12.23 -17.18
N GLU A 166 -2.54 12.35 -16.09
CA GLU A 166 -2.11 13.04 -14.87
C GLU A 166 -0.91 12.32 -14.23
N ILE A 167 -1.00 11.01 -13.99
CA ILE A 167 0.12 10.24 -13.40
C ILE A 167 1.30 10.08 -14.37
N GLY A 168 1.05 9.96 -15.68
CA GLY A 168 2.11 9.97 -16.69
C GLY A 168 2.82 11.33 -16.82
N GLY A 169 2.14 12.44 -16.50
CA GLY A 169 2.74 13.76 -16.33
C GLY A 169 3.71 13.79 -15.15
N LEU A 170 3.24 13.34 -13.98
CA LEU A 170 4.08 13.19 -12.80
C LEU A 170 5.30 12.30 -13.09
N ASN A 171 5.15 11.11 -13.67
CA ASN A 171 6.30 10.25 -13.98
C ASN A 171 7.34 10.97 -14.86
N ARG A 172 6.93 11.77 -15.86
CA ARG A 172 7.89 12.57 -16.64
C ARG A 172 8.58 13.66 -15.81
N PHE A 173 7.85 14.35 -14.93
CA PHE A 173 8.45 15.36 -14.04
C PHE A 173 9.41 14.71 -13.03
N LEU A 174 9.03 13.60 -12.41
CA LEU A 174 9.87 12.93 -11.40
C LEU A 174 11.14 12.32 -12.03
N ASN A 175 11.08 11.83 -13.27
CA ASN A 175 12.27 11.38 -14.00
C ASN A 175 13.18 12.52 -14.51
N SER A 176 12.88 13.79 -14.21
CA SER A 176 13.75 14.93 -14.56
C SER A 176 14.86 15.22 -13.54
N PHE A 177 14.91 14.46 -12.43
CA PHE A 177 15.87 14.65 -11.33
C PHE A 177 16.44 13.32 -10.83
N SER A 178 17.61 13.36 -10.17
CA SER A 178 18.24 12.17 -9.58
C SER A 178 17.69 11.87 -8.17
N ILE A 179 17.70 10.59 -7.79
CA ILE A 179 17.46 10.14 -6.43
C ILE A 179 18.60 9.19 -6.05
N ASP A 180 19.34 9.55 -5.02
CA ASP A 180 20.52 8.82 -4.57
C ASP A 180 20.44 8.54 -3.06
N VAL A 181 21.36 7.74 -2.52
CA VAL A 181 21.56 7.58 -1.06
C VAL A 181 22.75 8.46 -0.68
N SER A 182 22.64 9.20 0.42
CA SER A 182 23.71 10.10 0.85
C SER A 182 25.01 9.35 1.13
N ALA A 183 26.14 9.92 0.69
CA ALA A 183 27.47 9.43 1.05
C ALA A 183 27.77 9.56 2.56
N SER A 184 27.00 10.36 3.30
CA SER A 184 27.04 10.43 4.77
C SER A 184 26.16 9.41 5.48
N ALA A 185 25.33 8.66 4.76
CA ALA A 185 24.52 7.60 5.36
C ALA A 185 25.43 6.45 5.81
N SER A 186 25.16 5.87 6.98
CA SER A 186 26.01 4.80 7.52
C SER A 186 26.00 3.57 6.61
N PRO A 187 27.17 3.03 6.21
CA PRO A 187 27.24 1.73 5.52
C PRO A 187 26.63 0.58 6.33
N ASP A 188 26.62 0.67 7.66
CA ASP A 188 25.97 -0.33 8.54
C ASP A 188 24.44 -0.32 8.42
N ASP A 189 23.87 0.75 7.89
CA ASP A 189 22.42 0.93 7.75
C ASP A 189 21.91 0.69 6.31
N TRP A 190 22.82 0.50 5.35
CA TRP A 190 22.51 0.34 3.92
C TRP A 190 23.35 -0.76 3.27
N GLN A 191 22.66 -1.75 2.68
CA GLN A 191 23.28 -2.71 1.78
C GLN A 191 22.75 -2.47 0.36
N ARG A 192 23.62 -2.58 -0.64
CA ARG A 192 23.23 -2.49 -2.04
C ARG A 192 23.54 -3.80 -2.75
N THR A 193 22.61 -4.25 -3.57
CA THR A 193 22.75 -5.39 -4.46
C THR A 193 22.59 -4.89 -5.90
N THR A 194 22.56 -5.79 -6.91
CA THR A 194 22.49 -5.38 -8.32
C THR A 194 21.19 -4.63 -8.63
N HIS A 195 20.08 -5.02 -8.00
CA HIS A 195 18.75 -4.46 -8.29
C HIS A 195 17.99 -3.95 -7.06
N HIS A 196 18.56 -4.06 -5.86
CA HIS A 196 17.92 -3.65 -4.62
C HIS A 196 18.80 -2.75 -3.75
N VAL A 197 18.13 -1.93 -2.95
CA VAL A 197 18.70 -1.37 -1.72
C VAL A 197 18.01 -2.03 -0.54
N ARG A 198 18.80 -2.45 0.45
CA ARG A 198 18.29 -2.95 1.73
C ARG A 198 18.62 -1.90 2.77
N ALA A 199 17.60 -1.37 3.42
CA ALA A 199 17.76 -0.33 4.44
C ALA A 199 17.41 -0.89 5.83
N ARG A 200 18.27 -0.63 6.79
CA ARG A 200 18.15 -1.12 8.16
C ARG A 200 16.99 -0.43 8.89
N LYS A 201 16.22 -1.23 9.60
CA LYS A 201 15.02 -0.84 10.33
C LYS A 201 15.08 -1.42 11.74
N VAL A 202 15.54 -0.59 12.68
CA VAL A 202 15.45 -0.89 14.11
C VAL A 202 14.08 -0.44 14.62
N LYS A 203 13.34 -1.35 15.28
CA LYS A 203 12.08 -1.03 15.95
C LYS A 203 11.96 -1.87 17.23
N ASP A 204 11.56 -1.24 18.33
CA ASP A 204 11.39 -1.86 19.66
C ASP A 204 12.59 -2.77 20.05
N GLY A 205 13.82 -2.32 19.73
CA GLY A 205 15.07 -3.02 20.03
C GLY A 205 15.47 -4.15 19.06
N VAL A 206 14.61 -4.58 18.13
CA VAL A 206 14.98 -5.59 17.12
C VAL A 206 15.34 -4.94 15.81
N GLU A 207 16.38 -5.47 15.20
CA GLU A 207 16.81 -5.12 13.86
C GLU A 207 16.08 -5.95 12.80
N THR A 208 15.56 -5.27 11.80
CA THR A 208 15.00 -5.86 10.58
C THR A 208 15.52 -5.10 9.37
N TRP A 209 15.43 -5.68 8.17
CA TRP A 209 15.89 -5.05 6.94
C TRP A 209 14.72 -4.93 5.96
N VAL A 210 14.57 -3.78 5.32
CA VAL A 210 13.61 -3.56 4.24
C VAL A 210 14.35 -3.63 2.91
N CYS A 211 14.00 -4.59 2.06
CA CYS A 211 14.53 -4.69 0.70
C CYS A 211 13.60 -3.97 -0.29
N ALA A 212 14.07 -2.90 -0.93
CA ALA A 212 13.36 -2.15 -1.95
C ALA A 212 13.99 -2.37 -3.33
N ARG A 213 13.18 -2.74 -4.33
CA ARG A 213 13.62 -2.91 -5.73
C ARG A 213 13.82 -1.52 -6.34
N LEU A 214 15.01 -1.26 -6.86
CA LEU A 214 15.28 -0.06 -7.66
C LEU A 214 14.69 -0.26 -9.06
N THR A 215 14.12 0.81 -9.62
CA THR A 215 13.71 0.87 -11.03
C THR A 215 14.61 1.90 -11.75
N PRO A 216 15.04 1.67 -13.00
CA PRO A 216 15.87 2.62 -13.75
C PRO A 216 15.17 3.96 -14.04
N GLN A 217 13.85 3.96 -13.98
CA GLN A 217 12.99 5.14 -14.10
C GLN A 217 11.89 5.06 -13.03
N ILE A 218 11.42 6.22 -12.58
CA ILE A 218 10.29 6.35 -11.67
C ILE A 218 9.01 6.02 -12.44
N ASP A 219 8.24 5.06 -11.95
CA ASP A 219 6.99 4.64 -12.58
C ASP A 219 5.89 4.51 -11.53
N LEU A 220 5.30 5.65 -11.18
CA LEU A 220 4.19 5.69 -10.25
C LEU A 220 2.87 5.31 -10.93
N TYR A 221 2.02 4.64 -10.16
CA TYR A 221 0.67 4.21 -10.53
C TYR A 221 -0.30 4.51 -9.38
N ARG A 222 -1.60 4.50 -9.67
CA ARG A 222 -2.67 4.78 -8.68
C ARG A 222 -3.49 3.53 -8.38
N VAL A 223 -3.71 3.20 -7.11
CA VAL A 223 -4.51 2.01 -6.71
C VAL A 223 -5.88 2.42 -6.17
N PHE A 224 -6.92 2.23 -6.97
CA PHE A 224 -8.32 2.45 -6.64
C PHE A 224 -8.94 1.19 -5.99
N SER A 225 -10.12 1.33 -5.40
CA SER A 225 -10.77 0.26 -4.60
C SER A 225 -12.29 0.25 -4.79
N ARG A 226 -12.96 -0.83 -4.34
CA ARG A 226 -14.43 -0.98 -4.39
C ARG A 226 -15.03 -0.84 -5.81
N GLY A 227 -14.26 -1.20 -6.84
CA GLY A 227 -14.70 -1.21 -8.23
C GLY A 227 -14.92 0.16 -8.90
N GLY A 228 -14.54 1.26 -8.25
CA GLY A 228 -14.72 2.61 -8.82
C GLY A 228 -13.53 3.55 -8.67
N PHE A 229 -13.40 4.53 -9.57
CA PHE A 229 -12.37 5.58 -9.57
C PHE A 229 -12.67 6.74 -8.58
N ARG A 230 -13.33 6.42 -7.47
CA ARG A 230 -13.83 7.37 -6.46
C ARG A 230 -13.46 6.99 -5.02
N GLN A 231 -12.89 5.81 -4.82
CA GLN A 231 -12.45 5.30 -3.51
C GLN A 231 -11.01 4.78 -3.61
N GLY A 232 -10.21 5.02 -2.58
CA GLY A 232 -8.75 4.87 -2.64
C GLY A 232 -8.16 5.78 -3.74
N GLY A 233 -7.26 5.24 -4.55
CA GLY A 233 -6.59 5.98 -5.63
C GLY A 233 -5.26 6.61 -5.19
N ARG A 234 -4.72 6.23 -4.03
CA ARG A 234 -3.37 6.61 -3.57
C ARG A 234 -2.32 6.25 -4.61
N ILE A 235 -1.26 7.06 -4.64
CA ILE A 235 -0.10 6.90 -5.51
C ILE A 235 0.85 5.87 -4.88
N TYR A 236 1.41 5.00 -5.71
CA TYR A 236 2.37 3.94 -5.38
C TYR A 236 3.40 3.78 -6.51
N GLY A 237 4.53 3.14 -6.23
CA GLY A 237 5.52 2.71 -7.23
C GLY A 237 6.94 3.20 -6.95
N GLY A 238 7.11 4.14 -6.02
CA GLY A 238 8.40 4.62 -5.57
C GLY A 238 9.08 3.62 -4.65
N PHE A 239 10.34 3.26 -4.94
CA PHE A 239 11.12 2.36 -4.07
C PHE A 239 11.27 2.93 -2.64
N TRP A 240 11.26 4.26 -2.52
CA TRP A 240 11.36 4.99 -1.26
C TRP A 240 10.16 4.77 -0.33
N GLU A 241 8.96 4.49 -0.85
CA GLU A 241 7.73 4.35 -0.04
C GLU A 241 7.85 3.24 1.02
N GLY A 242 8.52 2.13 0.67
CA GLY A 242 8.75 1.02 1.58
C GLY A 242 9.79 1.29 2.66
N LEU A 243 10.71 2.23 2.42
CA LEU A 243 11.84 2.49 3.30
C LEU A 243 11.39 3.05 4.67
N PRO A 244 12.09 2.74 5.77
CA PRO A 244 11.84 3.36 7.08
C PRO A 244 12.00 4.88 7.00
N LYS A 245 11.19 5.65 7.75
CA LYS A 245 11.24 7.13 7.71
C LYS A 245 12.64 7.71 7.92
N ALA A 246 13.41 7.19 8.90
CA ALA A 246 14.79 7.61 9.12
C ALA A 246 15.68 7.44 7.88
N ARG A 247 15.49 6.35 7.11
CA ARG A 247 16.25 6.03 5.90
C ARG A 247 15.79 6.86 4.69
N ARG A 248 14.54 7.30 4.66
CA ARG A 248 14.06 8.23 3.62
C ARG A 248 14.68 9.63 3.73
N LEU A 249 15.04 10.06 4.94
CA LEU A 249 15.74 11.32 5.18
C LEU A 249 17.23 11.26 4.78
N GLU A 250 17.76 10.07 4.53
CA GLU A 250 19.13 9.85 4.04
C GLU A 250 19.20 9.74 2.51
N LEU A 251 18.05 9.85 1.82
CA LEU A 251 18.03 10.02 0.39
C LEU A 251 18.46 11.44 0.00
N LEU A 252 19.09 11.55 -1.16
CA LEU A 252 19.35 12.80 -1.83
C LEU A 252 18.40 12.96 -3.02
N ILE A 253 17.90 14.18 -3.26
CA ILE A 253 17.26 14.54 -4.52
C ILE A 253 18.13 15.61 -5.18
N ASN A 254 18.62 15.35 -6.40
CA ASN A 254 19.63 16.17 -7.08
C ASN A 254 20.89 16.48 -6.21
N GLY A 255 21.29 15.54 -5.35
CA GLY A 255 22.44 15.69 -4.46
C GLY A 255 22.15 16.41 -3.12
N GLU A 256 20.93 16.91 -2.89
CA GLU A 256 20.54 17.60 -1.65
C GLU A 256 19.73 16.67 -0.72
N VAL A 257 19.99 16.72 0.59
CA VAL A 257 19.34 15.86 1.59
C VAL A 257 17.83 16.09 1.67
N CYS A 258 17.08 15.01 1.87
CA CYS A 258 15.62 15.05 1.97
C CYS A 258 15.11 15.45 3.36
N ILE A 259 14.13 16.35 3.41
CA ILE A 259 13.16 16.41 4.50
C ILE A 259 11.90 15.62 4.12
N GLU A 260 11.12 15.19 5.12
CA GLU A 260 9.79 14.58 4.91
C GLU A 260 8.71 15.42 5.60
N GLN A 261 7.94 16.19 4.82
CA GLN A 261 6.80 16.96 5.32
C GLN A 261 5.51 16.13 5.24
N ASP A 262 4.75 16.11 6.34
CA ASP A 262 3.56 15.27 6.54
C ASP A 262 2.37 16.13 7.02
N TYR A 263 1.14 15.68 6.80
CA TYR A 263 -0.08 16.33 7.29
C TYR A 263 -0.46 15.84 8.69
N ALA A 264 -0.47 16.76 9.66
CA ALA A 264 -0.88 16.46 11.03
C ALA A 264 -2.39 16.10 11.11
N SER A 265 -2.68 14.81 11.30
CA SER A 265 -4.05 14.28 11.47
C SER A 265 -4.98 14.56 10.29
N LEU A 266 -4.52 14.29 9.05
CA LEU A 266 -5.25 14.61 7.81
C LEU A 266 -6.71 14.12 7.79
N HIS A 267 -6.94 12.82 7.99
CA HIS A 267 -8.29 12.24 7.94
C HIS A 267 -9.27 12.90 8.94
N PRO A 268 -8.93 13.07 10.25
CA PRO A 268 -9.69 13.92 11.16
C PRO A 268 -9.96 15.34 10.65
N ARG A 269 -8.95 16.07 10.14
CA ARG A 269 -9.15 17.43 9.59
C ARG A 269 -10.16 17.46 8.45
N LEU A 270 -10.08 16.50 7.53
CA LEU A 270 -11.03 16.36 6.42
C LEU A 270 -12.46 16.10 6.92
N LEU A 271 -12.62 15.29 7.96
CA LEU A 271 -13.93 15.03 8.58
C LEU A 271 -14.50 16.26 9.29
N TYR A 272 -13.68 17.09 9.94
CA TYR A 272 -14.11 18.40 10.44
C TYR A 272 -14.58 19.31 9.28
N GLY A 273 -13.81 19.37 8.18
CA GLY A 273 -14.18 20.14 6.99
C GLY A 273 -15.53 19.72 6.40
N LEU A 274 -15.82 18.42 6.36
CA LEU A 274 -17.12 17.88 5.91
C LEU A 274 -18.29 18.22 6.84
N ARG A 275 -18.02 18.62 8.08
CA ARG A 275 -19.01 19.15 9.03
C ARG A 275 -19.17 20.67 8.93
N GLY A 276 -18.41 21.34 8.07
CA GLY A 276 -18.34 22.80 7.99
C GLY A 276 -17.45 23.44 9.05
N GLU A 277 -16.68 22.63 9.79
CA GLU A 277 -15.85 23.06 10.92
C GLU A 277 -14.36 23.02 10.56
N ARG A 278 -13.53 23.63 11.40
CA ARG A 278 -12.06 23.44 11.39
C ARG A 278 -11.64 22.77 12.70
N MET A 279 -10.78 21.75 12.60
CA MET A 279 -10.22 21.10 13.77
C MET A 279 -9.34 22.11 14.54
N PRO A 280 -9.56 22.36 15.85
CA PRO A 280 -8.78 23.34 16.59
C PRO A 280 -7.28 23.00 16.60
N ALA A 281 -6.42 24.02 16.52
CA ALA A 281 -4.96 23.81 16.36
C ALA A 281 -4.34 23.05 17.55
N GLU A 282 -4.80 23.33 18.77
CA GLU A 282 -4.35 22.69 20.01
C GLU A 282 -5.05 21.35 20.31
N PHE A 283 -6.04 20.95 19.50
CA PHE A 283 -6.81 19.74 19.76
C PHE A 283 -6.17 18.50 19.11
N ASP A 284 -5.70 17.58 19.95
CA ASP A 284 -5.16 16.29 19.53
C ASP A 284 -6.22 15.19 19.59
N CYS A 285 -6.79 14.87 18.43
CA CYS A 285 -7.80 13.82 18.22
C CYS A 285 -7.39 12.40 18.68
N TYR A 286 -6.11 12.18 19.00
CA TYR A 286 -5.55 10.91 19.45
C TYR A 286 -5.20 10.86 20.95
N ALA A 287 -5.28 11.97 21.68
CA ALA A 287 -4.86 12.09 23.08
C ALA A 287 -5.97 11.68 24.05
N LEU A 288 -6.22 10.37 24.17
CA LEU A 288 -7.24 9.84 25.08
C LEU A 288 -6.78 9.90 26.55
N PRO A 289 -7.68 10.19 27.51
CA PRO A 289 -7.38 10.08 28.93
C PRO A 289 -6.87 8.69 29.33
N TYR A 290 -5.86 8.63 30.21
CA TYR A 290 -5.26 7.40 30.75
C TYR A 290 -4.53 6.49 29.73
N TYR A 291 -4.46 6.85 28.46
CA TYR A 291 -3.77 6.06 27.42
C TYR A 291 -2.65 6.84 26.74
N GLU A 292 -1.59 6.11 26.39
CA GLU A 292 -0.56 6.61 25.48
C GLU A 292 -1.16 7.01 24.12
N ARG A 293 -0.73 8.15 23.56
CA ARG A 293 -1.27 8.71 22.31
C ARG A 293 -1.32 7.72 21.12
N TRP A 294 -0.37 6.78 21.06
CA TRP A 294 -0.33 5.78 19.99
C TRP A 294 -1.56 4.84 20.03
N VAL A 295 -2.15 4.62 21.21
CA VAL A 295 -3.36 3.81 21.42
C VAL A 295 -4.54 4.47 20.73
N GLY A 296 -4.79 5.75 21.02
CA GLY A 296 -5.83 6.54 20.36
C GLY A 296 -5.60 6.69 18.86
N LYS A 297 -4.36 6.89 18.42
CA LYS A 297 -4.02 6.93 16.99
C LYS A 297 -4.31 5.63 16.26
N LEU A 298 -3.98 4.48 16.86
CA LEU A 298 -4.26 3.17 16.26
C LEU A 298 -5.76 2.86 16.27
N ALA A 299 -6.45 3.14 17.38
CA ALA A 299 -7.88 2.89 17.53
C ALA A 299 -8.73 3.75 16.59
N LEU A 300 -8.52 5.08 16.54
CA LEU A 300 -9.25 5.98 15.64
C LEU A 300 -9.01 5.63 14.17
N ASN A 301 -7.75 5.41 13.77
CA ASN A 301 -7.45 5.06 12.37
C ASN A 301 -8.05 3.71 11.96
N ILE A 302 -8.11 2.71 12.85
CA ILE A 302 -8.80 1.44 12.56
C ILE A 302 -10.31 1.64 12.50
N ALA A 303 -10.89 2.38 13.46
CA ALA A 303 -12.33 2.59 13.54
C ALA A 303 -12.89 3.38 12.35
N LEU A 304 -12.15 4.36 11.81
CA LEU A 304 -12.54 5.07 10.58
C LEU A 304 -12.59 4.15 9.34
N ASN A 305 -11.81 3.06 9.32
CA ASN A 305 -11.77 2.08 8.22
C ASN A 305 -12.65 0.84 8.50
N ALA A 306 -13.38 0.79 9.62
CA ALA A 306 -14.23 -0.33 9.97
C ALA A 306 -15.70 -0.01 9.66
N ALA A 307 -16.43 -0.96 9.08
CA ALA A 307 -17.87 -0.80 8.79
C ALA A 307 -18.79 -0.85 10.03
N THR A 308 -18.26 -1.26 11.19
CA THR A 308 -18.95 -1.20 12.49
C THR A 308 -17.93 -1.08 13.63
N LEU A 309 -18.37 -0.63 14.82
CA LEU A 309 -17.54 -0.61 16.03
C LEU A 309 -17.06 -2.02 16.46
N ASN A 310 -17.90 -3.06 16.26
CA ASN A 310 -17.50 -4.44 16.54
C ASN A 310 -16.41 -4.93 15.57
N ALA A 311 -16.46 -4.52 14.30
CA ALA A 311 -15.40 -4.80 13.34
C ALA A 311 -14.09 -4.05 13.70
N ALA A 312 -14.19 -2.81 14.19
CA ALA A 312 -13.04 -2.06 14.70
C ALA A 312 -12.38 -2.77 15.90
N ALA A 313 -13.18 -3.23 16.88
CA ALA A 313 -12.70 -4.01 18.00
C ALA A 313 -12.06 -5.34 17.56
N GLY A 314 -12.67 -6.05 16.61
CA GLY A 314 -12.11 -7.26 16.01
C GLY A 314 -10.77 -7.03 15.33
N ALA A 315 -10.63 -5.95 14.56
CA ALA A 315 -9.37 -5.57 13.91
C ALA A 315 -8.27 -5.19 14.91
N LEU A 316 -8.62 -4.53 16.02
CA LEU A 316 -7.69 -4.25 17.12
C LEU A 316 -7.26 -5.54 17.85
N MET A 317 -8.18 -6.49 18.08
CA MET A 317 -7.80 -7.81 18.62
C MET A 317 -6.88 -8.59 17.66
N GLU A 318 -7.07 -8.47 16.34
CA GLU A 318 -6.15 -9.05 15.36
C GLU A 318 -4.76 -8.41 15.43
N LYS A 319 -4.68 -7.09 15.67
CA LYS A 319 -3.40 -6.44 16.04
C LYS A 319 -2.83 -6.98 17.35
N GLY A 320 -3.65 -7.39 18.31
CA GLY A 320 -3.20 -8.05 19.54
C GLY A 320 -2.51 -9.41 19.30
N ARG A 321 -2.82 -10.10 18.20
CA ARG A 321 -2.12 -11.33 17.79
C ARG A 321 -0.77 -11.06 17.13
N GLN A 322 -0.58 -9.85 16.58
CA GLN A 322 0.69 -9.42 16.02
C GLN A 322 1.63 -9.08 17.16
N LYS A 323 2.81 -9.69 17.18
CA LYS A 323 3.85 -9.36 18.15
C LYS A 323 4.69 -8.18 17.64
N LYS A 324 5.05 -7.29 18.54
CA LYS A 324 6.17 -6.37 18.38
C LYS A 324 7.48 -7.14 18.43
N ALA A 325 8.55 -6.41 18.15
CA ALA A 325 9.91 -6.88 18.17
C ALA A 325 10.34 -7.46 19.54
N ASP A 326 9.95 -6.81 20.64
CA ASP A 326 10.14 -7.29 22.03
C ASP A 326 9.27 -8.50 22.42
N GLY A 327 8.46 -9.05 21.49
CA GLY A 327 7.55 -10.16 21.72
C GLY A 327 6.22 -9.78 22.39
N SER A 328 6.06 -8.53 22.85
CA SER A 328 4.81 -7.99 23.38
C SER A 328 3.76 -7.83 22.27
N PRO A 329 2.45 -7.87 22.55
CA PRO A 329 1.44 -7.65 21.51
C PRO A 329 1.45 -6.19 21.01
N VAL A 330 1.20 -5.97 19.72
CA VAL A 330 1.01 -4.63 19.14
C VAL A 330 -0.19 -3.92 19.77
N TRP A 331 -1.20 -4.69 20.19
CA TRP A 331 -2.34 -4.22 20.98
C TRP A 331 -2.45 -5.00 22.31
N PRO A 332 -2.07 -4.41 23.46
CA PRO A 332 -2.01 -5.10 24.74
C PRO A 332 -3.36 -5.22 25.48
N TYR A 333 -4.43 -4.66 24.92
CA TYR A 333 -5.72 -4.58 25.58
C TYR A 333 -6.64 -5.75 25.20
N GLY A 334 -7.33 -6.31 26.19
CA GLY A 334 -8.36 -7.34 25.97
C GLY A 334 -9.65 -6.78 25.35
N TRP A 335 -10.59 -7.65 24.98
CA TRP A 335 -11.82 -7.27 24.27
C TRP A 335 -12.64 -6.18 24.98
N ALA A 336 -12.89 -6.34 26.29
CA ALA A 336 -13.68 -5.38 27.06
C ALA A 336 -13.03 -3.98 27.09
N GLU A 337 -11.73 -3.92 27.31
CA GLU A 337 -10.97 -2.66 27.33
C GLU A 337 -10.85 -2.04 25.93
N THR A 338 -10.68 -2.88 24.89
CA THR A 338 -10.68 -2.45 23.49
C THR A 338 -11.99 -1.74 23.13
N ARG A 339 -13.14 -2.22 23.64
CA ARG A 339 -14.42 -1.54 23.46
C ARG A 339 -14.46 -0.20 24.21
N ARG A 340 -14.04 -0.14 25.48
CA ARG A 340 -13.95 1.12 26.23
C ARG A 340 -13.04 2.15 25.55
N ILE A 341 -11.92 1.72 24.96
CA ILE A 341 -11.04 2.60 24.18
C ILE A 341 -11.75 3.14 22.94
N ILE A 342 -12.50 2.30 22.22
CA ILE A 342 -13.31 2.76 21.07
C ILE A 342 -14.38 3.75 21.52
N ASP A 343 -15.07 3.49 22.63
CA ASP A 343 -16.09 4.39 23.18
C ASP A 343 -15.45 5.75 23.56
N GLN A 344 -14.30 5.76 24.25
CA GLN A 344 -13.53 6.98 24.51
C GLN A 344 -13.02 7.69 23.25
N VAL A 345 -12.66 6.95 22.19
CA VAL A 345 -12.30 7.56 20.89
C VAL A 345 -13.48 8.32 20.28
N ILE A 346 -14.70 7.84 20.47
CA ILE A 346 -15.93 8.52 20.02
C ILE A 346 -16.20 9.75 20.89
N ASP A 347 -16.18 9.59 22.22
CA ASP A 347 -16.45 10.67 23.18
C ASP A 347 -15.45 11.82 23.08
N HIS A 348 -14.16 11.51 22.83
CA HIS A 348 -13.09 12.50 22.63
C HIS A 348 -13.22 13.24 21.29
N ASN A 349 -13.92 12.69 20.30
CA ASN A 349 -13.98 13.22 18.93
C ASN A 349 -15.44 13.55 18.48
N PRO A 350 -16.19 14.38 19.23
CA PRO A 350 -17.63 14.53 19.05
C PRO A 350 -18.05 15.02 17.66
N THR A 351 -17.36 16.01 17.08
CA THR A 351 -17.64 16.53 15.72
C THR A 351 -17.62 15.43 14.65
N ILE A 352 -16.76 14.42 14.81
CA ILE A 352 -16.55 13.36 13.81
C ILE A 352 -17.09 11.99 14.24
N ALA A 353 -17.78 11.91 15.38
CA ALA A 353 -18.29 10.68 15.99
C ALA A 353 -19.09 9.79 15.01
N GLY A 354 -19.95 10.39 14.16
CA GLY A 354 -20.74 9.67 13.17
C GLY A 354 -19.93 9.01 12.04
N TYR A 355 -18.66 9.36 11.84
CA TYR A 355 -17.78 8.70 10.87
C TYR A 355 -16.95 7.55 11.48
N ILE A 356 -17.02 7.35 12.80
CA ILE A 356 -16.27 6.33 13.52
C ILE A 356 -17.06 5.01 13.47
N GLY A 357 -16.47 3.98 12.86
CA GLY A 357 -17.13 2.71 12.61
C GLY A 357 -18.13 2.74 11.44
N SER A 358 -17.92 3.61 10.43
CA SER A 358 -18.79 3.72 9.25
C SER A 358 -18.18 3.26 7.92
N ASP A 359 -16.90 2.86 7.86
CA ASP A 359 -16.12 2.62 6.62
C ASP A 359 -15.86 3.91 5.79
N ALA A 360 -15.79 5.08 6.46
CA ALA A 360 -15.45 6.36 5.83
C ALA A 360 -14.01 6.41 5.26
N GLY A 361 -13.09 5.63 5.84
CA GLY A 361 -11.65 5.69 5.58
C GLY A 361 -11.25 5.53 4.10
N VAL A 362 -11.91 4.64 3.36
CA VAL A 362 -11.57 4.39 1.94
C VAL A 362 -11.97 5.54 1.02
N SER A 363 -13.01 6.30 1.39
CA SER A 363 -13.42 7.53 0.69
C SER A 363 -12.54 8.72 1.10
N LEU A 364 -12.10 8.79 2.37
CA LEU A 364 -11.10 9.77 2.82
C LEU A 364 -9.76 9.60 2.09
N MET A 365 -9.31 8.36 1.86
CA MET A 365 -8.11 8.08 1.06
C MET A 365 -8.21 8.60 -0.39
N ALA A 366 -9.41 8.81 -0.93
CA ALA A 366 -9.59 9.39 -2.26
C ALA A 366 -9.48 10.92 -2.27
N ILE A 367 -9.85 11.58 -1.17
CA ILE A 367 -9.61 13.01 -0.97
C ILE A 367 -8.11 13.24 -0.74
N ASP A 368 -7.49 12.48 0.17
CA ASP A 368 -6.03 12.43 0.40
C ASP A 368 -5.26 12.23 -0.92
N ALA A 369 -5.58 11.17 -1.69
CA ALA A 369 -4.90 10.92 -2.96
C ALA A 369 -5.10 12.02 -4.03
N ARG A 370 -6.17 12.81 -3.93
CA ARG A 370 -6.38 13.98 -4.79
C ARG A 370 -5.57 15.18 -4.30
N MET A 371 -5.53 15.42 -2.99
CA MET A 371 -4.63 16.42 -2.39
C MET A 371 -3.17 16.13 -2.75
N ALA A 372 -2.73 14.87 -2.67
CA ALA A 372 -1.37 14.50 -3.04
C ALA A 372 -1.06 14.78 -4.51
N LEU A 373 -2.00 14.51 -5.42
CA LEU A 373 -1.87 14.88 -6.82
C LEU A 373 -1.82 16.40 -7.03
N ASP A 374 -2.62 17.17 -6.30
CA ASP A 374 -2.66 18.64 -6.41
C ASP A 374 -1.39 19.29 -5.80
N VAL A 375 -0.84 18.74 -4.69
CA VAL A 375 0.51 19.09 -4.17
C VAL A 375 1.57 18.84 -5.22
N LEU A 376 1.63 17.63 -5.81
CA LEU A 376 2.66 17.29 -6.80
C LEU A 376 2.56 18.15 -8.07
N LYS A 377 1.37 18.50 -8.53
CA LYS A 377 1.17 19.44 -9.65
C LYS A 377 1.63 20.88 -9.32
N ALA A 378 1.39 21.33 -8.08
CA ALA A 378 1.92 22.61 -7.61
C ALA A 378 3.45 22.59 -7.53
N CYS A 379 4.03 21.48 -7.05
CA CYS A 379 5.47 21.24 -7.04
C CYS A 379 6.06 21.21 -8.46
N GLU A 380 5.44 20.51 -9.42
CA GLU A 380 5.81 20.51 -10.86
C GLU A 380 5.83 21.94 -11.42
N LYS A 381 4.77 22.73 -11.17
CA LYS A 381 4.69 24.14 -11.59
C LYS A 381 5.77 25.01 -10.96
N ALA A 382 6.12 24.76 -9.70
CA ALA A 382 7.18 25.44 -8.96
C ALA A 382 8.59 24.88 -9.25
N ARG A 383 8.71 23.86 -10.12
CA ARG A 383 9.92 23.06 -10.34
C ARG A 383 10.56 22.58 -9.03
N LEU A 384 9.73 22.20 -8.05
CA LEU A 384 10.12 21.64 -6.76
C LEU A 384 10.11 20.11 -6.86
N PRO A 385 11.27 19.42 -6.78
CA PRO A 385 11.31 17.97 -6.72
C PRO A 385 10.62 17.47 -5.45
N ALA A 386 9.55 16.68 -5.60
CA ALA A 386 8.80 16.12 -4.47
C ALA A 386 8.43 14.66 -4.74
N LEU A 387 8.80 13.75 -3.82
CA LEU A 387 8.45 12.34 -3.90
C LEU A 387 7.29 12.03 -2.94
N PRO A 388 6.15 11.49 -3.42
CA PRO A 388 5.03 11.17 -2.56
C PRO A 388 5.30 9.93 -1.69
N VAL A 389 4.83 9.99 -0.45
CA VAL A 389 4.67 8.88 0.49
C VAL A 389 3.28 9.03 1.10
N HIS A 390 2.27 8.66 0.31
CA HIS A 390 0.84 8.90 0.57
C HIS A 390 0.53 10.39 0.85
N ASP A 391 0.21 10.73 2.11
CA ASP A 391 -0.10 12.07 2.62
C ASP A 391 1.14 12.90 3.01
N SER A 392 2.34 12.32 2.86
CA SER A 392 3.62 13.00 3.11
C SER A 392 4.50 13.08 1.85
N PHE A 393 5.47 14.00 1.84
CA PHE A 393 6.32 14.27 0.68
C PHE A 393 7.78 14.44 1.09
N LEU A 394 8.69 13.77 0.36
CA LEU A 394 10.13 14.02 0.45
C LEU A 394 10.52 15.14 -0.51
N ALA A 395 11.29 16.12 -0.07
CA ALA A 395 11.82 17.19 -0.90
C ALA A 395 13.20 17.66 -0.39
N PRO A 396 14.00 18.36 -1.22
CA PRO A 396 15.24 19.00 -0.78
C PRO A 396 15.04 19.92 0.44
N GLU A 397 15.91 19.80 1.45
CA GLU A 397 15.81 20.51 2.72
C GLU A 397 15.69 22.03 2.58
N GLY A 398 16.46 22.64 1.68
CA GLY A 398 16.46 24.08 1.40
C GLY A 398 15.14 24.59 0.80
N ARG A 399 14.22 23.72 0.39
CA ARG A 399 12.88 24.07 -0.12
C ARG A 399 11.73 23.60 0.79
N LYS A 400 12.04 23.24 2.03
CA LYS A 400 11.08 22.83 3.07
C LYS A 400 9.90 23.78 3.24
N ASP A 401 10.15 25.09 3.36
CA ASP A 401 9.10 26.07 3.64
C ASP A 401 8.19 26.31 2.42
N GLU A 402 8.73 26.16 1.21
CA GLU A 402 7.95 26.22 -0.03
C GLU A 402 7.02 25.01 -0.17
N LEU A 403 7.54 23.79 0.08
CA LEU A 403 6.71 22.58 0.14
C LEU A 403 5.62 22.72 1.22
N LYS A 404 5.98 23.21 2.41
CA LYS A 404 5.04 23.42 3.51
C LYS A 404 3.95 24.44 3.15
N SER A 405 4.28 25.51 2.44
CA SER A 405 3.29 26.46 1.91
C SER A 405 2.34 25.78 0.92
N ILE A 406 2.89 25.07 -0.08
CA ILE A 406 2.10 24.33 -1.08
C ILE A 406 1.13 23.33 -0.40
N MET A 407 1.60 22.59 0.60
CA MET A 407 0.76 21.66 1.35
C MET A 407 -0.32 22.40 2.17
N SER A 408 0.01 23.53 2.80
CA SER A 408 -0.97 24.34 3.53
C SER A 408 -2.08 24.88 2.62
N ASP A 409 -1.70 25.41 1.45
CA ASP A 409 -2.63 25.95 0.45
C ASP A 409 -3.56 24.87 -0.11
N VAL A 410 -3.02 23.67 -0.39
CA VAL A 410 -3.81 22.53 -0.86
C VAL A 410 -4.74 22.00 0.25
N LEU A 411 -4.31 22.00 1.52
CA LEU A 411 -5.17 21.61 2.64
C LEU A 411 -6.34 22.59 2.80
N GLU A 412 -6.10 23.89 2.98
CA GLU A 412 -7.18 24.85 3.19
C GLU A 412 -8.10 24.96 1.97
N GLY A 413 -7.56 25.01 0.75
CA GLY A 413 -8.34 24.98 -0.49
C GLY A 413 -9.11 23.68 -0.73
N THR A 414 -8.76 22.60 -0.03
CA THR A 414 -9.58 21.36 0.03
C THR A 414 -10.63 21.45 1.13
N LEU A 415 -10.28 21.93 2.32
CA LEU A 415 -11.23 22.10 3.44
C LEU A 415 -12.38 23.05 3.06
N ASP A 416 -12.09 24.19 2.42
CA ASP A 416 -13.10 25.11 1.89
C ASP A 416 -14.00 24.47 0.83
N ARG A 417 -13.42 23.63 -0.03
CA ARG A 417 -14.18 22.95 -1.08
C ARG A 417 -15.13 21.92 -0.48
N ILE A 418 -14.67 21.11 0.48
CA ILE A 418 -15.48 20.05 1.09
C ILE A 418 -16.54 20.59 2.05
N SER A 419 -16.27 21.70 2.75
CA SER A 419 -17.25 22.39 3.60
C SER A 419 -18.37 23.07 2.80
N SER A 420 -18.09 23.44 1.54
CA SER A 420 -19.03 24.17 0.69
C SER A 420 -19.98 23.29 -0.13
N PHE A 421 -19.93 21.95 -0.02
CA PHE A 421 -20.87 21.09 -0.75
C PHE A 421 -22.26 21.09 -0.10
N PRO A 422 -23.30 21.62 -0.77
CA PRO A 422 -24.66 21.54 -0.24
C PRO A 422 -25.14 20.11 -0.26
N THR A 423 -25.93 19.73 0.75
CA THR A 423 -26.54 18.39 0.92
C THR A 423 -27.52 17.99 -0.19
N LYS A 424 -27.76 18.83 -1.19
CA LYS A 424 -28.49 18.55 -2.44
C LYS A 424 -28.06 19.54 -3.55
N GLY A 425 -27.87 19.04 -4.78
CA GLY A 425 -28.04 19.83 -6.01
C GLY A 425 -26.82 20.45 -6.70
N SER A 426 -25.60 20.37 -6.15
CA SER A 426 -24.40 20.88 -6.86
C SER A 426 -24.03 20.04 -8.09
N ARG A 427 -23.26 20.61 -9.02
CA ARG A 427 -22.69 19.89 -10.19
C ARG A 427 -21.97 18.63 -9.70
N ARG A 428 -22.31 17.48 -10.30
CA ARG A 428 -21.59 16.21 -10.11
C ARG A 428 -20.18 16.30 -10.70
N ASP A 429 -19.26 16.86 -9.93
CA ASP A 429 -17.84 16.60 -10.12
C ASP A 429 -17.41 15.36 -9.32
N SER A 430 -16.24 14.83 -9.63
CA SER A 430 -15.75 13.61 -8.97
C SER A 430 -15.39 13.80 -7.50
N MET A 431 -15.32 15.04 -6.98
CA MET A 431 -15.14 15.29 -5.54
C MET A 431 -16.48 15.17 -4.82
N GLY A 432 -17.54 15.79 -5.34
CA GLY A 432 -18.90 15.67 -4.82
C GLY A 432 -19.40 14.21 -4.81
N GLU A 433 -19.09 13.44 -5.85
CA GLU A 433 -19.37 12.00 -5.91
C GLU A 433 -18.60 11.21 -4.83
N THR A 434 -17.31 11.52 -4.60
CA THR A 434 -16.53 10.91 -3.51
C THR A 434 -17.11 11.26 -2.13
N ILE A 435 -17.52 12.51 -1.92
CA ILE A 435 -18.11 12.98 -0.66
C ILE A 435 -19.45 12.28 -0.37
N GLN A 436 -20.30 12.10 -1.38
CA GLN A 436 -21.59 11.40 -1.24
C GLN A 436 -21.45 9.93 -0.84
N MET A 437 -20.28 9.31 -1.05
CA MET A 437 -19.98 7.95 -0.59
C MET A 437 -19.30 7.90 0.78
N ILE A 438 -19.07 9.04 1.45
CA ILE A 438 -18.56 9.04 2.82
C ILE A 438 -19.72 8.65 3.74
N ARG A 439 -19.68 7.41 4.20
CA ARG A 439 -20.69 6.84 5.09
C ARG A 439 -20.68 7.57 6.44
N TYR A 440 -21.87 7.95 6.89
CA TYR A 440 -22.13 8.56 8.19
C TYR A 440 -23.14 7.68 8.94
N ARG A 441 -22.83 7.35 10.19
CA ARG A 441 -23.73 6.71 11.14
C ARG A 441 -24.48 7.80 11.88
N GLU A 442 -25.81 7.67 11.95
CA GLU A 442 -26.61 8.46 12.90
C GLU A 442 -26.15 8.15 14.33
N THR A 443 -25.48 9.13 14.93
CA THR A 443 -25.28 9.22 16.37
C THR A 443 -26.63 9.58 17.00
N ALA A 444 -27.05 8.85 18.02
CA ALA A 444 -28.17 9.31 18.86
C ALA A 444 -27.85 10.74 19.33
N PRO A 445 -28.81 11.67 19.32
CA PRO A 445 -28.53 13.04 19.74
C PRO A 445 -28.04 13.04 21.17
N ALA A 446 -26.84 13.57 21.40
CA ALA A 446 -26.40 13.90 22.74
C ALA A 446 -27.38 14.94 23.28
N GLU A 447 -28.08 14.63 24.38
CA GLU A 447 -28.87 15.65 25.07
C GLU A 447 -27.93 16.80 25.44
N PRO A 448 -28.34 18.06 25.22
CA PRO A 448 -27.48 19.20 25.48
C PRO A 448 -27.16 19.23 26.97
N VAL A 449 -25.89 19.00 27.31
CA VAL A 449 -25.39 19.18 28.67
C VAL A 449 -25.47 20.65 29.01
N VAL A 450 -26.58 21.05 29.61
CA VAL A 450 -26.76 22.39 30.19
C VAL A 450 -25.82 22.48 31.38
N THR A 451 -24.64 23.06 31.18
CA THR A 451 -23.79 23.51 32.28
C THR A 451 -24.58 24.51 33.11
N PRO A 452 -24.90 24.23 34.39
CA PRO A 452 -25.61 25.20 35.22
C PRO A 452 -24.72 26.43 35.40
N ALA A 453 -25.26 27.61 35.08
CA ALA A 453 -24.57 28.86 35.31
C ALA A 453 -24.25 29.01 36.80
N ALA A 454 -22.99 29.32 37.13
CA ALA A 454 -22.58 29.53 38.50
C ALA A 454 -23.29 30.76 39.08
N VAL A 455 -24.22 30.53 40.02
CA VAL A 455 -24.85 31.61 40.80
C VAL A 455 -23.81 32.14 41.79
N PRO A 456 -23.47 33.44 41.79
CA PRO A 456 -22.54 33.99 42.76
C PRO A 456 -23.20 34.05 44.14
N VAL A 457 -22.72 33.24 45.08
CA VAL A 457 -23.16 33.29 46.48
C VAL A 457 -22.51 34.50 47.15
N VAL A 458 -23.26 35.60 47.23
CA VAL A 458 -22.93 36.73 48.11
C VAL A 458 -23.20 36.30 49.54
N THR A 459 -22.19 36.41 50.41
CA THR A 459 -22.32 36.14 51.84
C THR A 459 -22.60 37.43 52.60
N SER A 460 -23.58 37.37 53.51
CA SER A 460 -23.91 38.41 54.49
C SER A 460 -23.66 37.87 55.90
N PRO A 461 -23.23 38.69 56.87
CA PRO A 461 -22.81 38.21 58.18
C PRO A 461 -23.99 37.76 59.04
N SER A 462 -23.75 36.80 59.94
CA SER A 462 -24.71 36.38 60.97
C SER A 462 -24.17 36.71 62.36
N GLU A 463 -25.06 37.23 63.22
CA GLU A 463 -24.76 37.61 64.60
C GLU A 463 -24.71 36.42 65.56
N VAL A 464 -24.22 36.69 66.77
CA VAL A 464 -23.88 35.70 67.80
C VAL A 464 -24.87 35.73 68.96
N VAL A 465 -25.57 34.62 69.23
CA VAL A 465 -26.02 34.14 70.55
C VAL A 465 -26.21 32.61 70.41
N GLY A 466 -25.81 31.70 71.31
CA GLY A 466 -25.13 31.81 72.59
C GLY A 466 -25.68 30.72 73.56
N VAL A 467 -24.79 29.97 74.23
CA VAL A 467 -24.93 29.22 75.51
C VAL A 467 -23.91 28.06 75.54
N SER A 468 -23.32 27.83 76.71
CA SER A 468 -22.35 26.78 77.06
C SER A 468 -22.63 26.32 78.50
N PRO A 469 -21.88 25.38 79.11
CA PRO A 469 -21.21 24.18 78.59
C PRO A 469 -21.64 22.89 79.35
N ALA A 470 -21.17 21.72 78.91
CA ALA A 470 -21.03 20.54 79.76
C ALA A 470 -19.73 19.80 79.42
N VAL A 471 -18.96 19.43 80.45
CA VAL A 471 -17.59 18.88 80.35
C VAL A 471 -17.59 17.37 80.59
N VAL A 472 -16.93 16.60 79.73
CA VAL A 472 -16.27 15.34 80.08
C VAL A 472 -14.92 15.27 79.33
N GLU A 473 -13.91 14.71 79.98
CA GLU A 473 -12.48 14.88 79.66
C GLU A 473 -11.93 13.97 78.54
N THR A 474 -10.85 14.50 77.93
CA THR A 474 -9.69 13.85 77.27
C THR A 474 -9.66 12.32 77.08
N VAL A 475 -9.17 11.87 75.92
CA VAL A 475 -7.76 11.44 75.72
C VAL A 475 -7.39 11.49 74.23
N LEU A 476 -6.26 12.14 73.91
CA LEU A 476 -5.43 11.85 72.74
C LEU A 476 -4.03 11.48 73.25
N PRO A 477 -3.33 10.56 72.58
CA PRO A 477 -1.92 10.83 72.32
C PRO A 477 -1.51 10.50 70.87
N GLU A 478 -0.50 11.23 70.43
CA GLU A 478 0.17 11.07 69.14
C GLU A 478 0.99 9.76 69.08
N ALA A 479 1.06 9.13 67.91
CA ALA A 479 2.24 8.32 67.54
C ALA A 479 2.39 8.16 66.02
N ARG A 480 3.60 8.45 65.53
CA ARG A 480 4.03 8.29 64.13
C ARG A 480 4.03 6.82 63.71
N VAL A 481 3.63 6.53 62.47
CA VAL A 481 3.98 5.27 61.78
C VAL A 481 4.57 5.59 60.40
N ALA A 482 5.63 4.88 60.04
CA ALA A 482 6.54 5.24 58.95
C ALA A 482 6.08 4.77 57.56
N PHE A 483 6.38 5.56 56.53
CA PHE A 483 6.43 5.09 55.14
C PHE A 483 7.58 4.08 54.98
N ARG A 484 7.29 2.85 54.55
CA ARG A 484 8.31 1.88 54.12
C ARG A 484 8.55 2.02 52.61
N PRO A 485 9.77 2.34 52.14
CA PRO A 485 10.11 2.20 50.73
C PRO A 485 10.25 0.72 50.36
N VAL A 486 9.57 0.27 49.30
CA VAL A 486 9.76 -1.08 48.75
C VAL A 486 11.00 -1.09 47.87
N VAL A 487 12.14 -1.39 48.47
CA VAL A 487 13.40 -1.64 47.75
C VAL A 487 13.36 -3.08 47.21
N ARG A 488 13.42 -3.24 45.87
CA ARG A 488 13.75 -4.55 45.28
C ARG A 488 15.26 -4.80 45.42
N PRO A 489 15.70 -6.00 45.83
CA PRO A 489 17.11 -6.33 45.88
C PRO A 489 17.73 -6.39 44.47
N LEU A 490 18.95 -5.88 44.32
CA LEU A 490 19.76 -6.17 43.13
C LEU A 490 20.12 -7.67 43.08
N PRO A 491 20.36 -8.24 41.88
CA PRO A 491 20.98 -9.55 41.76
C PRO A 491 22.39 -9.55 42.38
N PRO A 492 22.86 -10.67 42.93
CA PRO A 492 24.18 -10.74 43.56
C PRO A 492 25.30 -10.49 42.55
N ARG A 493 26.27 -9.66 42.93
CA ARG A 493 27.57 -9.58 42.25
C ARG A 493 28.24 -10.95 42.30
N MET A 494 28.37 -11.62 41.16
CA MET A 494 29.36 -12.70 41.04
C MET A 494 30.77 -12.10 41.01
N ALA A 495 31.70 -12.81 41.63
CA ALA A 495 33.03 -12.32 41.95
C ALA A 495 33.92 -12.10 40.70
N ALA A 496 34.91 -11.22 40.84
CA ALA A 496 36.02 -11.15 39.90
C ALA A 496 36.77 -12.49 39.87
N LEU A 497 36.89 -13.08 38.68
CA LEU A 497 37.79 -14.21 38.42
C LEU A 497 39.19 -13.67 38.06
N PRO A 498 40.27 -14.41 38.42
CA PRO A 498 41.64 -13.93 38.30
C PRO A 498 42.12 -13.88 36.84
N PRO A 499 43.21 -13.13 36.55
CA PRO A 499 43.77 -13.08 35.21
C PRO A 499 44.41 -14.43 34.84
N VAL A 500 43.94 -15.05 33.76
CA VAL A 500 44.52 -16.30 33.23
C VAL A 500 44.96 -16.09 31.78
N VAL A 501 46.27 -15.87 31.65
CA VAL A 501 47.18 -16.40 30.62
C VAL A 501 46.63 -16.52 29.18
N ALA A 502 47.21 -15.71 28.29
CA ALA A 502 47.11 -15.92 26.85
C ALA A 502 47.72 -17.28 26.45
N ALA A 503 46.93 -18.14 25.81
CA ALA A 503 47.38 -19.31 25.08
C ALA A 503 47.54 -18.97 23.58
N PRO A 504 48.44 -19.63 22.84
CA PRO A 504 49.03 -19.07 21.63
C PRO A 504 48.12 -19.10 20.40
N LEU A 505 48.44 -18.20 19.45
CA LEU A 505 47.94 -18.25 18.08
C LEU A 505 48.19 -19.64 17.46
N PRO A 506 47.24 -20.19 16.66
CA PRO A 506 47.53 -21.36 15.85
C PRO A 506 48.65 -21.03 14.84
N VAL A 507 49.65 -21.91 14.79
CA VAL A 507 50.84 -21.78 13.95
C VAL A 507 50.45 -21.68 12.48
N ALA A 508 51.12 -20.78 11.75
CA ALA A 508 50.95 -20.67 10.31
C ALA A 508 51.41 -21.97 9.63
N VAL A 509 50.49 -22.64 8.94
CA VAL A 509 50.85 -23.71 8.00
C VAL A 509 51.14 -23.04 6.66
N GLU A 510 52.41 -22.97 6.28
CA GLU A 510 52.81 -22.58 4.92
C GLU A 510 52.28 -23.62 3.92
N VAL A 511 51.17 -23.30 3.26
CA VAL A 511 50.78 -23.97 2.02
C VAL A 511 51.44 -23.21 0.87
N SER A 512 52.57 -23.74 0.40
CA SER A 512 53.30 -23.19 -0.75
C SER A 512 52.41 -23.17 -2.00
N LEU A 513 51.98 -21.97 -2.42
CA LEU A 513 51.28 -21.78 -3.68
C LEU A 513 52.26 -21.91 -4.86
N PRO A 514 51.91 -22.65 -5.94
CA PRO A 514 52.74 -22.71 -7.13
C PRO A 514 52.73 -21.38 -7.89
N ALA A 515 53.86 -21.06 -8.54
CA ALA A 515 54.09 -19.79 -9.22
C ALA A 515 53.10 -19.51 -10.38
N PRO A 516 52.77 -18.24 -10.67
CA PRO A 516 51.84 -17.90 -11.75
C PRO A 516 52.44 -18.20 -13.12
N VAL A 517 51.71 -18.97 -13.93
CA VAL A 517 52.05 -19.25 -15.33
C VAL A 517 51.69 -18.04 -16.19
N THR A 518 52.69 -17.46 -16.85
CA THR A 518 52.51 -16.37 -17.82
C THR A 518 51.80 -16.86 -19.10
N PRO A 519 50.67 -16.26 -19.52
CA PRO A 519 50.08 -16.54 -20.83
C PRO A 519 50.91 -15.91 -21.97
N PRO A 520 50.99 -16.53 -23.16
CA PRO A 520 51.79 -16.04 -24.27
C PRO A 520 51.15 -14.85 -25.00
N CYS A 521 51.99 -13.93 -25.51
CA CYS A 521 51.56 -12.83 -26.38
C CYS A 521 50.98 -13.34 -27.71
N PRO A 522 49.83 -12.81 -28.17
CA PRO A 522 49.40 -12.91 -29.57
C PRO A 522 50.13 -11.88 -30.45
N VAL A 523 50.35 -12.25 -31.71
CA VAL A 523 51.06 -11.47 -32.74
C VAL A 523 50.15 -10.39 -33.36
N ALA A 524 50.74 -9.32 -33.90
CA ALA A 524 50.04 -8.15 -34.41
C ALA A 524 49.63 -8.22 -35.90
N ALA A 525 48.64 -7.36 -36.24
CA ALA A 525 48.25 -6.84 -37.57
C ALA A 525 47.37 -7.74 -38.48
N PRO A 526 46.63 -7.17 -39.47
CA PRO A 526 46.45 -5.75 -39.82
C PRO A 526 45.00 -5.21 -39.72
N ALA A 527 44.82 -3.91 -39.98
CA ALA A 527 43.55 -3.20 -39.83
C ALA A 527 42.64 -3.24 -41.08
N GLY A 528 41.33 -3.08 -40.86
CA GLY A 528 40.29 -2.83 -41.86
C GLY A 528 39.13 -2.02 -41.26
N PRO A 529 38.39 -1.21 -42.05
CA PRO A 529 37.48 -0.21 -41.51
C PRO A 529 36.10 -0.76 -41.12
N VAL A 530 35.54 -0.27 -40.01
CA VAL A 530 34.16 -0.55 -39.56
C VAL A 530 33.40 0.78 -39.48
N PRO A 531 32.16 0.88 -40.01
CA PRO A 531 31.38 2.13 -40.00
C PRO A 531 30.87 2.51 -38.60
N SER A 532 30.69 3.82 -38.40
CA SER A 532 30.27 4.42 -37.14
C SER A 532 28.80 4.15 -36.76
N ALA A 533 28.58 3.67 -35.53
CA ALA A 533 27.28 3.57 -34.86
C ALA A 533 27.27 4.49 -33.60
N PRO A 534 26.10 4.92 -33.08
CA PRO A 534 26.01 6.06 -32.19
C PRO A 534 26.47 5.78 -30.75
N ARG A 535 27.06 6.79 -30.11
CA ARG A 535 27.45 6.76 -28.69
C ARG A 535 26.21 6.81 -27.78
N VAL A 536 25.88 5.69 -27.15
CA VAL A 536 25.07 5.68 -25.92
C VAL A 536 26.00 5.99 -24.75
N GLY A 537 25.67 7.01 -23.94
CA GLY A 537 26.49 7.41 -22.79
C GLY A 537 26.36 6.43 -21.63
N LEU A 538 27.49 6.00 -21.06
CA LEU A 538 27.48 5.37 -19.74
C LEU A 538 27.22 6.44 -18.65
N PRO A 539 26.48 6.11 -17.58
CA PRO A 539 26.39 6.97 -16.39
C PRO A 539 27.76 7.05 -15.68
N ALA A 540 28.09 8.23 -15.17
CA ALA A 540 29.46 8.62 -14.81
C ALA A 540 30.07 7.97 -13.54
N PHE A 541 29.47 6.93 -12.96
CA PHE A 541 29.85 6.40 -11.64
C PHE A 541 30.95 5.30 -11.65
N LEU A 542 31.61 5.06 -12.79
CA LEU A 542 32.64 4.02 -12.95
C LEU A 542 34.09 4.54 -13.07
N ALA A 543 34.33 5.85 -12.88
CA ALA A 543 35.59 6.51 -13.23
C ALA A 543 36.44 7.02 -12.03
N ALA A 544 36.18 6.58 -10.81
CA ALA A 544 36.75 7.17 -9.59
C ALA A 544 37.68 6.22 -8.77
N LEU A 545 38.69 5.61 -9.42
CA LEU A 545 39.78 4.88 -8.74
C LEU A 545 41.16 5.09 -9.40
N LEU A 546 41.54 6.34 -9.67
CA LEU A 546 42.94 6.71 -9.97
C LEU A 546 43.29 8.08 -9.35
N PRO A 547 44.47 8.25 -8.72
CA PRO A 547 44.91 9.54 -8.20
C PRO A 547 45.61 10.34 -9.31
N VAL A 548 45.23 11.61 -9.49
CA VAL A 548 45.93 12.55 -10.39
C VAL A 548 46.19 13.87 -9.67
N VAL A 549 47.42 14.36 -9.83
CA VAL A 549 48.00 15.52 -9.16
C VAL A 549 47.58 16.84 -9.84
N ALA A 550 47.40 17.90 -9.05
CA ALA A 550 47.03 19.24 -9.53
C ALA A 550 48.23 20.01 -10.13
N PRO A 551 47.96 20.97 -11.03
CA PRO A 551 48.71 22.23 -11.03
C PRO A 551 47.84 23.50 -11.18
N GLU A 552 48.53 24.64 -11.10
CA GLU A 552 48.11 26.00 -10.73
C GLU A 552 47.26 26.82 -11.75
N ALA A 553 46.68 27.92 -11.27
CA ALA A 553 46.12 29.08 -12.01
C ALA A 553 47.26 30.08 -12.39
N PRO A 554 47.07 31.30 -12.99
CA PRO A 554 45.87 32.14 -13.24
C PRO A 554 45.90 32.81 -14.67
N PRO A 555 45.43 34.05 -14.99
CA PRO A 555 44.47 34.99 -14.36
C PRO A 555 43.37 35.58 -15.32
N GLU A 556 42.43 36.39 -14.78
CA GLU A 556 41.47 37.25 -15.52
C GLU A 556 42.11 38.56 -16.06
N PRO A 557 41.45 39.34 -16.97
CA PRO A 557 40.46 40.40 -16.60
C PRO A 557 39.36 40.67 -17.71
N ALA A 558 38.40 41.62 -17.71
CA ALA A 558 37.87 42.65 -16.77
C ALA A 558 36.39 43.05 -17.08
N VAL A 559 35.61 43.35 -16.02
CA VAL A 559 34.67 44.50 -15.78
C VAL A 559 34.04 45.29 -16.96
N SER A 560 32.69 45.43 -16.95
CA SER A 560 31.99 46.75 -16.94
C SER A 560 30.48 46.72 -16.60
N HIS A 561 30.04 47.76 -15.87
CA HIS A 561 28.68 48.23 -15.50
C HIS A 561 27.57 47.97 -16.57
N GLY A 562 26.28 47.69 -16.28
CA GLY A 562 25.34 48.28 -15.29
C GLY A 562 24.58 49.49 -15.87
N PRO A 563 23.34 49.88 -15.47
CA PRO A 563 22.32 49.17 -14.65
C PRO A 563 20.83 49.37 -15.11
N SER A 564 19.88 48.83 -14.33
CA SER A 564 18.57 49.45 -13.96
C SER A 564 17.32 49.56 -14.89
N LEU A 565 16.20 49.05 -14.31
CA LEU A 565 14.83 49.62 -14.20
C LEU A 565 13.73 49.46 -15.30
N ARG A 566 12.79 48.54 -14.97
CA ARG A 566 11.30 48.68 -14.85
C ARG A 566 10.37 48.97 -16.04
N PHE A 567 9.13 48.46 -15.82
CA PHE A 567 7.79 48.82 -16.33
C PHE A 567 7.21 48.11 -17.58
N PHE A 568 6.13 47.37 -17.32
CA PHE A 568 5.02 47.06 -18.23
C PHE A 568 4.26 48.35 -18.61
N PRO A 569 3.58 48.40 -19.78
CA PRO A 569 2.16 48.00 -19.82
C PRO A 569 1.75 47.17 -21.05
N ALA A 570 0.49 46.71 -21.05
CA ALA A 570 -0.09 45.84 -22.06
C ALA A 570 -0.73 46.60 -23.24
N LEU A 571 -0.83 45.89 -24.38
CA LEU A 571 -1.75 45.98 -25.54
C LEU A 571 -1.02 45.18 -26.66
N GLY A 572 -1.64 44.44 -27.58
CA GLY A 572 -3.05 44.27 -27.92
C GLY A 572 -3.11 43.91 -29.41
N GLY A 573 -3.41 42.65 -29.74
CA GLY A 573 -3.83 42.18 -31.06
C GLY A 573 -2.83 42.24 -32.23
N LEU A 574 -2.39 41.06 -32.70
CA LEU A 574 -2.02 40.86 -34.10
C LEU A 574 -2.33 39.42 -34.53
N ARG A 575 -3.28 39.28 -35.45
CA ARG A 575 -3.53 38.02 -36.17
C ARG A 575 -2.45 37.87 -37.24
N VAL A 576 -1.82 36.71 -37.32
CA VAL A 576 -1.03 36.29 -38.48
C VAL A 576 -1.70 35.06 -39.08
N SER A 577 -2.13 35.17 -40.33
CA SER A 577 -2.65 34.05 -41.13
C SER A 577 -1.50 33.24 -41.69
N VAL A 578 -1.60 31.92 -41.67
CA VAL A 578 -0.70 30.98 -42.34
C VAL A 578 -1.55 30.08 -43.25
N PRO A 579 -1.20 29.90 -44.54
CA PRO A 579 -2.02 29.14 -45.49
C PRO A 579 -2.00 27.62 -45.21
N PRO A 580 -3.02 26.87 -45.68
CA PRO A 580 -3.08 25.42 -45.53
C PRO A 580 -2.11 24.72 -46.50
N ALA A 581 -1.46 23.65 -46.02
CA ALA A 581 -0.75 22.70 -46.87
C ALA A 581 -1.69 21.57 -47.33
N GLU A 582 -1.37 20.99 -48.49
CA GLU A 582 -2.15 19.98 -49.19
C GLU A 582 -2.14 18.63 -48.45
N VAL A 583 -3.20 17.82 -48.64
CA VAL A 583 -3.34 16.47 -48.05
C VAL A 583 -3.67 15.47 -49.17
N ASP A 584 -2.97 14.33 -49.15
CA ASP A 584 -3.07 13.26 -50.15
C ASP A 584 -4.46 12.57 -50.17
N PRO A 585 -4.97 12.15 -51.34
CA PRO A 585 -6.33 11.62 -51.48
C PRO A 585 -6.41 10.07 -51.39
N GLU A 586 -6.05 9.47 -50.25
CA GLU A 586 -6.34 8.04 -49.99
C GLU A 586 -7.08 7.73 -48.66
N ASP A 587 -7.41 8.73 -47.83
CA ASP A 587 -7.98 8.48 -46.48
C ASP A 587 -9.42 9.03 -46.29
N VAL A 588 -10.36 8.56 -47.13
CA VAL A 588 -11.80 8.90 -47.04
C VAL A 588 -12.61 7.72 -46.46
N PRO A 589 -13.11 7.80 -45.21
CA PRO A 589 -13.97 6.77 -44.64
C PRO A 589 -15.39 6.80 -45.27
N PRO A 590 -16.06 5.64 -45.46
CA PRO A 590 -17.39 5.58 -46.06
C PRO A 590 -18.49 6.15 -45.15
N PRO A 591 -19.61 6.65 -45.72
CA PRO A 591 -20.64 7.37 -44.97
C PRO A 591 -21.44 6.49 -44.00
N VAL A 592 -21.68 7.03 -42.81
CA VAL A 592 -22.45 6.39 -41.73
C VAL A 592 -23.95 6.37 -42.07
N ARG A 593 -24.59 5.20 -41.96
CA ARG A 593 -26.05 5.06 -42.07
C ARG A 593 -26.77 5.62 -40.83
N PRO A 594 -27.94 6.29 -40.97
CA PRO A 594 -28.74 6.73 -39.84
C PRO A 594 -29.38 5.54 -39.08
N PRO A 595 -29.64 5.67 -37.77
CA PRO A 595 -30.24 4.61 -36.96
C PRO A 595 -31.74 4.41 -37.24
N ALA A 596 -32.20 3.17 -37.10
CA ALA A 596 -33.61 2.80 -37.22
C ALA A 596 -34.41 3.15 -35.93
N PRO A 597 -35.72 3.44 -36.03
CA PRO A 597 -36.56 3.79 -34.88
C PRO A 597 -36.83 2.59 -33.93
N PRO A 598 -37.08 2.84 -32.64
CA PRO A 598 -37.24 1.79 -31.64
C PRO A 598 -38.60 1.07 -31.73
N VAL A 599 -38.58 -0.25 -31.51
CA VAL A 599 -39.77 -1.09 -31.39
C VAL A 599 -40.27 -1.07 -29.95
N VAL A 600 -41.58 -0.79 -29.76
CA VAL A 600 -42.23 -0.76 -28.45
C VAL A 600 -42.51 -2.19 -27.96
N ALA A 601 -42.03 -2.53 -26.77
CA ALA A 601 -42.38 -3.77 -26.06
C ALA A 601 -43.41 -3.49 -24.95
N ALA A 602 -44.38 -4.40 -24.79
CA ALA A 602 -45.45 -4.28 -23.80
C ALA A 602 -44.97 -4.53 -22.35
N PRO A 603 -45.63 -3.94 -21.33
CA PRO A 603 -45.22 -4.09 -19.93
C PRO A 603 -45.59 -5.48 -19.35
N PRO A 604 -44.81 -6.00 -18.38
CA PRO A 604 -45.12 -7.24 -17.67
C PRO A 604 -46.22 -7.03 -16.59
N PRO A 605 -46.93 -8.10 -16.18
CA PRO A 605 -48.00 -8.02 -15.18
C PRO A 605 -47.48 -7.89 -13.73
N GLU A 606 -48.31 -7.30 -12.86
CA GLU A 606 -48.00 -7.05 -11.45
C GLU A 606 -47.98 -8.34 -10.58
N PRO A 607 -47.16 -8.38 -9.51
CA PRO A 607 -47.12 -9.51 -8.57
C PRO A 607 -48.26 -9.44 -7.54
N ILE A 608 -48.95 -10.56 -7.35
CA ILE A 608 -50.01 -10.74 -6.35
C ILE A 608 -49.42 -10.70 -4.93
N LEU A 609 -49.98 -9.85 -4.06
CA LEU A 609 -49.62 -9.75 -2.65
C LEU A 609 -50.34 -10.84 -1.83
N VAL A 610 -49.60 -11.78 -1.23
CA VAL A 610 -50.16 -12.74 -0.25
C VAL A 610 -49.71 -12.34 1.15
N SER A 611 -50.65 -11.82 1.94
CA SER A 611 -50.45 -11.51 3.35
C SER A 611 -50.59 -12.78 4.21
N LEU A 612 -49.66 -12.97 5.16
CA LEU A 612 -49.75 -14.01 6.19
C LEU A 612 -49.61 -13.38 7.57
N ALA A 613 -50.75 -13.10 8.21
CA ALA A 613 -50.81 -12.80 9.63
C ALA A 613 -50.71 -14.11 10.45
N PRO A 614 -49.97 -14.15 11.57
CA PRO A 614 -49.92 -15.32 12.44
C PRO A 614 -51.17 -15.39 13.34
N ALA A 615 -51.82 -16.55 13.35
CA ALA A 615 -52.94 -16.84 14.26
C ALA A 615 -52.44 -17.26 15.66
N SER A 616 -53.17 -16.84 16.69
CA SER A 616 -52.95 -17.29 18.08
C SER A 616 -53.31 -18.77 18.26
N GLY A 617 -52.43 -19.56 18.89
CA GLY A 617 -52.69 -20.97 19.17
C GLY A 617 -51.68 -21.57 20.18
N MET A 618 -52.20 -22.27 21.18
CA MET A 618 -51.49 -22.75 22.38
C MET A 618 -50.21 -23.60 22.12
N LEU A 619 -49.20 -23.41 22.99
CA LEU A 619 -48.03 -24.27 23.11
C LEU A 619 -48.36 -25.58 23.88
N PRO A 620 -47.99 -26.77 23.36
CA PRO A 620 -47.91 -27.99 24.15
C PRO A 620 -46.55 -28.11 24.89
N ALA A 621 -46.52 -28.92 25.94
CA ALA A 621 -45.42 -28.98 26.91
C ALA A 621 -44.06 -29.45 26.35
N ALA A 622 -42.97 -28.96 26.95
CA ALA A 622 -41.61 -29.22 26.51
C ALA A 622 -41.17 -30.67 26.72
N LEU A 623 -40.79 -31.36 25.64
CA LEU A 623 -39.98 -32.57 25.70
C LEU A 623 -38.56 -32.27 26.21
N PRO A 624 -37.91 -33.20 26.94
CA PRO A 624 -36.56 -32.98 27.45
C PRO A 624 -35.56 -32.81 26.29
N ARG A 625 -34.69 -31.80 26.39
CA ARG A 625 -33.66 -31.53 25.38
C ARG A 625 -32.64 -32.67 25.36
N PRO A 626 -32.24 -33.20 24.18
CA PRO A 626 -31.11 -34.12 24.11
C PRO A 626 -29.81 -33.39 24.52
N PRO A 627 -28.84 -34.09 25.11
CA PRO A 627 -27.58 -33.49 25.54
C PRO A 627 -26.78 -32.95 24.35
N GLU A 628 -26.13 -31.79 24.52
CA GLU A 628 -25.35 -31.16 23.46
C GLU A 628 -24.12 -32.00 23.06
N PRO A 629 -23.81 -32.13 21.75
CA PRO A 629 -22.66 -32.89 21.26
C PRO A 629 -21.34 -32.23 21.67
N ARG A 630 -20.53 -32.97 22.42
CA ARG A 630 -19.32 -32.48 23.09
C ARG A 630 -18.07 -32.57 22.21
N THR A 631 -18.10 -33.41 21.19
CA THR A 631 -17.00 -33.63 20.23
C THR A 631 -17.30 -33.06 18.85
N LYS A 632 -16.27 -32.97 18.01
CA LYS A 632 -16.37 -32.43 16.64
C LYS A 632 -17.06 -33.45 15.71
N GLU A 633 -16.82 -34.73 15.96
CA GLU A 633 -17.29 -35.87 15.20
C GLU A 633 -18.81 -36.03 15.36
N GLU A 634 -19.34 -35.91 16.59
CA GLU A 634 -20.78 -35.90 16.86
C GLU A 634 -21.52 -34.75 16.13
N ARG A 635 -20.88 -33.57 16.02
CA ARG A 635 -21.46 -32.42 15.29
C ARG A 635 -21.51 -32.64 13.79
N ILE A 636 -20.52 -33.32 13.22
CA ILE A 636 -20.49 -33.69 11.80
C ILE A 636 -21.59 -34.71 11.50
N GLN A 637 -21.76 -35.71 12.36
CA GLN A 637 -22.82 -36.70 12.24
C GLN A 637 -24.21 -36.05 12.26
N LEU A 638 -24.48 -35.19 13.26
CA LEU A 638 -25.75 -34.48 13.40
C LEU A 638 -26.08 -33.62 12.16
N PHE A 639 -25.09 -32.93 11.58
CA PHE A 639 -25.29 -32.17 10.33
C PHE A 639 -25.58 -33.08 9.12
N GLY A 640 -24.94 -34.25 9.04
CA GLY A 640 -25.23 -35.26 8.01
C GLY A 640 -26.67 -35.74 8.07
N ASP A 641 -27.16 -36.07 9.26
CA ASP A 641 -28.51 -36.59 9.48
C ASP A 641 -29.59 -35.53 9.19
N ILE A 642 -29.35 -34.25 9.55
CA ILE A 642 -30.23 -33.12 9.19
C ILE A 642 -30.32 -32.98 7.65
N ILE A 643 -29.20 -33.03 6.94
CA ILE A 643 -29.17 -32.93 5.48
C ILE A 643 -29.89 -34.12 4.82
N ALA A 644 -29.73 -35.33 5.36
CA ALA A 644 -30.45 -36.52 4.90
C ALA A 644 -31.97 -36.37 5.08
N GLN A 645 -32.43 -35.91 6.25
CA GLN A 645 -33.85 -35.64 6.50
C GLN A 645 -34.42 -34.52 5.62
N SER A 646 -33.65 -33.46 5.35
CA SER A 646 -34.07 -32.41 4.40
C SER A 646 -34.20 -32.91 2.97
N ARG A 647 -33.36 -33.87 2.54
CA ARG A 647 -33.46 -34.50 1.21
C ARG A 647 -34.65 -35.45 1.11
N ALA A 648 -34.92 -36.23 2.15
CA ALA A 648 -36.05 -37.17 2.19
C ALA A 648 -37.45 -36.49 2.16
N LYS A 649 -37.52 -35.17 2.42
CA LYS A 649 -38.78 -34.39 2.47
C LYS A 649 -39.17 -33.65 1.18
N ARG A 650 -38.39 -33.75 0.09
CA ARG A 650 -38.73 -33.11 -1.21
C ARG A 650 -39.29 -34.13 -2.19
N SER A 651 -40.34 -33.75 -2.92
CA SER A 651 -40.96 -34.66 -3.89
C SER A 651 -40.16 -34.72 -5.21
N LEU A 652 -40.18 -35.87 -5.87
CA LEU A 652 -39.48 -36.07 -7.17
C LEU A 652 -39.97 -35.11 -8.27
N VAL A 653 -41.20 -34.60 -8.17
CA VAL A 653 -41.79 -33.65 -9.12
C VAL A 653 -41.15 -32.25 -9.02
N GLU A 654 -40.74 -31.83 -7.82
CA GLU A 654 -40.06 -30.53 -7.62
C GLU A 654 -38.63 -30.53 -8.16
N LEU A 655 -37.94 -31.67 -8.06
CA LEU A 655 -36.61 -31.89 -8.64
C LEU A 655 -36.67 -31.84 -10.18
N GLY A 656 -37.64 -32.53 -10.80
CA GLY A 656 -37.81 -32.54 -12.25
C GLY A 656 -38.05 -31.13 -12.84
N HIS A 657 -38.88 -30.31 -12.20
CA HIS A 657 -39.11 -28.93 -12.65
C HIS A 657 -37.89 -28.02 -12.49
N ALA A 658 -37.07 -28.22 -11.45
CA ALA A 658 -35.84 -27.45 -11.25
C ALA A 658 -34.79 -27.76 -12.34
N ASP A 659 -34.60 -29.04 -12.68
CA ASP A 659 -33.65 -29.46 -13.71
C ASP A 659 -34.09 -29.05 -15.12
N ALA A 660 -35.38 -29.13 -15.43
CA ALA A 660 -35.95 -28.63 -16.70
C ALA A 660 -35.68 -27.12 -16.89
N ARG A 661 -35.95 -26.32 -15.85
CA ARG A 661 -35.71 -24.86 -15.87
C ARG A 661 -34.22 -24.50 -16.00
N MET A 662 -33.33 -25.30 -15.40
CA MET A 662 -31.88 -25.16 -15.58
C MET A 662 -31.40 -25.55 -16.98
N ALA A 663 -32.07 -26.49 -17.66
CA ALA A 663 -31.78 -26.83 -19.05
C ALA A 663 -32.19 -25.68 -20.01
N GLU A 664 -33.36 -25.06 -19.80
CA GLU A 664 -33.79 -23.88 -20.58
C GLU A 664 -32.83 -22.69 -20.43
N LEU A 665 -32.41 -22.36 -19.20
CA LEU A 665 -31.45 -21.28 -18.95
C LEU A 665 -30.12 -21.51 -19.66
N ARG A 666 -29.63 -22.76 -19.70
CA ARG A 666 -28.43 -23.15 -20.45
C ARG A 666 -28.63 -23.05 -21.97
N ALA A 667 -29.82 -23.38 -22.47
CA ALA A 667 -30.16 -23.24 -23.89
C ALA A 667 -30.21 -21.76 -24.33
N MET A 668 -30.81 -20.89 -23.50
CA MET A 668 -30.83 -19.45 -23.75
C MET A 668 -29.42 -18.83 -23.74
N ALA A 669 -28.61 -19.11 -22.72
CA ALA A 669 -27.22 -18.63 -22.66
C ALA A 669 -26.36 -19.11 -23.86
N LYS A 670 -26.62 -20.33 -24.36
CA LYS A 670 -25.97 -20.87 -25.58
C LYS A 670 -26.46 -20.20 -26.87
N LYS A 671 -27.70 -19.69 -26.90
CA LYS A 671 -28.26 -18.95 -28.03
C LYS A 671 -27.70 -17.53 -28.09
N GLU A 672 -27.59 -16.82 -26.96
CA GLU A 672 -26.96 -15.49 -26.89
C GLU A 672 -25.49 -15.52 -27.33
N ARG A 673 -24.73 -16.54 -26.89
CA ARG A 673 -23.34 -16.79 -27.32
C ARG A 673 -23.15 -17.16 -28.80
N ARG A 674 -24.22 -17.24 -29.58
CA ARG A 674 -24.22 -17.53 -31.02
C ARG A 674 -24.73 -16.36 -31.86
N VAL A 675 -25.20 -15.30 -31.21
CA VAL A 675 -25.70 -14.05 -31.81
C VAL A 675 -24.72 -12.89 -31.55
N ARG A 676 -23.89 -13.02 -30.51
CA ARG A 676 -22.57 -12.36 -30.40
C ARG A 676 -21.50 -13.23 -31.06
#